data_AF-A0AAW0HD85-F1
#
_entry.id   AF-A0AAW0HD85-F1
#
_cell.length_a   1.000
_cell.length_b   1.000
_cell.length_c   1.000
_cell.angle_alpha   90.00
_cell.angle_beta   90.00
_cell.angle_gamma   90.00
#
_symmetry.space_group_name_H-M   'P 1'
#
loop_
_entity.id
_entity.type
_entity.pdbx_description
1 polymer ?
#
loop_
_entity_poly.entity_id
_entity_poly.type
_entity_poly.pdbx_seq_one_letter_code
_entity_poly.pdbx_strand_id
1 'polypeptide(L)'
;MGLSDGSGRVKERLGQGQSSVYVYVCGLTPPDHGTQQTQALLSATQEMEPQRRDYHVERPLLDQKQLEDLGHWGPVPKTYQWRTWFRCSRARAHALLLRYFPVLGWLPRYPVRDWLLGDLLSGLSVAIMQLPQGLAYALLAGLPPVFGLYSSFYPVFVYFLFGTSRHISVGTFAVMSVMVGGVTESLTADESFVQGLNATVDEARVQVAYTLSFLVGLFQVGLGLVHFGFVVTYLSEPLVRSYTTAASVQVLVSQLKYVFGITVSNHSGPLSVIYTVLEVCAKLPKTVPGTLVTALVAGVVLVLVKLLNEKLKRYLPLPIPGELLTLIGATGISYGAELRERFQVDVVGNITTGLIPPVPPKTELFATLVGNAFAIAVVGFAIAISLGNIFALRHGYRVDSNQELVALGLSNLIGSFFQCFPVSCSMSRSLVQEGTGGNTQVAGAVSSLFILLIILKLGELFRDLPKAVLAAVIIVNLKGMMKQFSDICSLWKANRVDLLIWLVTFVATILLDLDIGLAVSIVFSLLLVVIRMQLPHYSILGQVPDTDIYRDVAEYSGAKEVPGVKVFRSSATIYFANAELYCDSLKQKCGVDVDHLISQKKKRIKKQEMKIKRMKKAKKSQKQDAPSKITTVSVNVNTGFEDIKSNDVEGSEAKVHQREELEDAVTSSQEDVKAPTVNTLKSLGLPQPNFHSLILDLSTLSFVDTVCIKTLKNIFHDFREIEVEVYIAACYSPVVTQLEAGHFFDDSITKQHLFASVHDAVTFALHHQKPGPKSPVL
;
A
#
# COMPACT_ATOMS: atom_id res chain seq x y z
N MET A 1 -20.48 -27.35 -54.73
CA MET A 1 -19.03 -27.09 -54.86
C MET A 1 -18.51 -26.69 -53.48
N GLY A 2 -17.41 -27.22 -52.95
CA GLY A 2 -16.54 -28.27 -53.48
C GLY A 2 -15.12 -28.14 -52.92
N LEU A 3 -14.79 -28.97 -51.92
CA LEU A 3 -13.45 -29.35 -51.40
C LEU A 3 -12.19 -28.53 -51.78
N SER A 4 -11.40 -28.17 -50.77
CA SER A 4 -10.00 -28.62 -50.71
C SER A 4 -9.51 -28.77 -49.26
N ASP A 5 -8.67 -29.78 -49.05
CA ASP A 5 -7.90 -30.03 -47.82
C ASP A 5 -6.55 -29.26 -47.86
N GLY A 6 -5.79 -29.22 -46.76
CA GLY A 6 -4.59 -28.39 -46.59
C GLY A 6 -3.69 -28.75 -45.40
N SER A 7 -3.54 -30.02 -45.04
CA SER A 7 -2.65 -30.47 -43.95
C SER A 7 -1.16 -30.14 -44.18
N GLY A 8 -0.47 -29.61 -43.15
CA GLY A 8 0.97 -29.30 -43.17
C GLY A 8 1.70 -29.71 -41.89
N ARG A 9 2.42 -30.85 -41.91
CA ARG A 9 3.27 -31.32 -40.81
C ARG A 9 4.63 -30.62 -40.79
N VAL A 10 5.13 -30.29 -39.59
CA VAL A 10 6.58 -30.12 -39.34
C VAL A 10 7.01 -31.06 -38.21
N LYS A 11 8.18 -31.67 -38.37
CA LYS A 11 8.61 -32.90 -37.67
C LYS A 11 8.98 -32.72 -36.19
N GLU A 12 8.87 -33.82 -35.46
CA GLU A 12 9.46 -34.03 -34.14
C GLU A 12 10.99 -33.88 -34.16
N ARG A 13 11.56 -33.49 -33.01
CA ARG A 13 12.85 -34.00 -32.52
C ARG A 13 12.70 -34.31 -31.03
N LEU A 14 13.04 -35.53 -30.66
CA LEU A 14 13.02 -36.05 -29.28
C LEU A 14 14.46 -36.28 -28.79
N GLY A 15 14.68 -36.07 -27.49
CA GLY A 15 16.00 -36.13 -26.85
C GLY A 15 16.36 -34.80 -26.16
N GLN A 16 16.75 -34.75 -24.88
CA GLN A 16 16.97 -35.84 -23.91
C GLN A 16 16.49 -35.44 -22.50
N GLY A 17 16.01 -36.43 -21.74
CA GLY A 17 16.15 -36.51 -20.28
C GLY A 17 15.77 -35.30 -19.40
N GLN A 18 14.48 -35.04 -19.19
CA GLN A 18 14.00 -34.41 -17.95
C GLN A 18 12.78 -35.17 -17.41
N SER A 19 12.93 -35.81 -16.25
CA SER A 19 11.87 -36.55 -15.56
C SER A 19 10.98 -35.62 -14.75
N SER A 20 10.15 -34.81 -15.42
CA SER A 20 9.13 -33.99 -14.77
C SER A 20 8.00 -34.88 -14.22
N VAL A 21 7.97 -35.09 -12.90
CA VAL A 21 6.90 -35.82 -12.22
C VAL A 21 5.64 -34.95 -12.16
N TYR A 22 4.82 -35.02 -13.20
CA TYR A 22 3.51 -34.38 -13.24
C TYR A 22 2.49 -35.17 -12.41
N VAL A 23 2.15 -34.66 -11.23
CA VAL A 23 1.03 -35.16 -10.43
C VAL A 23 -0.28 -34.68 -11.06
N TYR A 24 -0.88 -35.51 -11.90
CA TYR A 24 -2.20 -35.25 -12.49
C TYR A 24 -3.30 -35.35 -11.44
N VAL A 25 -3.83 -34.21 -11.00
CA VAL A 25 -5.12 -34.15 -10.29
C VAL A 25 -6.23 -34.26 -11.33
N CYS A 26 -6.97 -35.37 -11.33
CA CYS A 26 -8.00 -35.63 -12.34
C CYS A 26 -9.28 -34.82 -12.05
N GLY A 27 -9.45 -33.70 -12.76
CA GLY A 27 -10.70 -32.94 -12.76
C GLY A 27 -11.70 -33.49 -13.77
N LEU A 28 -12.81 -34.05 -13.31
CA LEU A 28 -13.89 -34.53 -14.17
C LEU A 28 -14.78 -33.37 -14.65
N THR A 29 -14.97 -33.28 -15.97
CA THR A 29 -16.02 -32.45 -16.59
C THR A 29 -17.37 -33.18 -16.61
N PRO A 30 -18.51 -32.49 -16.39
CA PRO A 30 -19.82 -33.12 -16.45
C PRO A 30 -20.34 -33.27 -17.89
N PRO A 31 -21.06 -34.37 -18.21
CA PRO A 31 -21.94 -34.45 -19.38
C PRO A 31 -23.37 -33.97 -19.04
N ASP A 32 -24.16 -33.69 -20.08
CA ASP A 32 -25.53 -33.17 -19.99
C ASP A 32 -26.62 -34.22 -19.65
N HIS A 33 -27.78 -33.69 -19.23
CA HIS A 33 -29.11 -34.32 -19.11
C HIS A 33 -29.35 -35.40 -18.03
N GLY A 34 -30.60 -35.44 -17.51
CA GLY A 34 -31.17 -36.62 -16.83
C GLY A 34 -31.83 -36.36 -15.48
N THR A 35 -33.10 -35.94 -15.46
CA THR A 35 -33.85 -35.64 -14.21
C THR A 35 -34.35 -36.91 -13.49
N GLN A 36 -33.45 -37.78 -13.01
CA GLN A 36 -33.89 -39.04 -12.37
C GLN A 36 -32.91 -39.71 -11.37
N GLN A 37 -32.34 -38.97 -10.40
CA GLN A 37 -31.48 -39.60 -9.37
C GLN A 37 -31.53 -39.02 -7.94
N THR A 38 -32.55 -38.23 -7.59
CA THR A 38 -32.71 -37.55 -6.28
C THR A 38 -32.89 -38.49 -5.06
N GLN A 39 -32.82 -39.80 -5.24
CA GLN A 39 -33.01 -40.81 -4.20
C GLN A 39 -31.82 -41.77 -4.03
N ALA A 40 -30.83 -41.75 -4.94
CA ALA A 40 -29.56 -42.49 -4.78
C ALA A 40 -28.51 -41.70 -3.97
N LEU A 41 -28.56 -40.36 -4.06
CA LEU A 41 -27.62 -39.44 -3.38
C LEU A 41 -27.68 -39.46 -1.84
N LEU A 42 -28.71 -40.07 -1.24
CA LEU A 42 -28.82 -40.26 0.21
C LEU A 42 -28.24 -41.58 0.73
N SER A 43 -27.81 -42.48 -0.17
CA SER A 43 -27.11 -43.73 0.17
C SER A 43 -25.60 -43.66 -0.06
N ALA A 44 -25.10 -42.51 -0.52
CA ALA A 44 -23.69 -42.28 -0.86
C ALA A 44 -22.92 -41.44 0.18
N THR A 45 -23.54 -41.06 1.31
CA THR A 45 -22.83 -40.54 2.48
C THR A 45 -22.21 -41.68 3.29
N GLN A 46 -21.43 -42.53 2.61
CA GLN A 46 -20.49 -43.41 3.29
C GLN A 46 -19.30 -42.56 3.71
N GLU A 47 -18.89 -42.65 4.97
CA GLU A 47 -17.91 -41.75 5.57
C GLU A 47 -16.55 -41.87 4.85
N MET A 48 -16.19 -40.85 4.07
CA MET A 48 -14.81 -40.67 3.60
C MET A 48 -13.94 -40.24 4.78
N GLU A 49 -13.58 -41.19 5.65
CA GLU A 49 -12.39 -41.05 6.47
C GLU A 49 -11.22 -40.68 5.55
N PRO A 50 -10.42 -39.64 5.89
CA PRO A 50 -9.23 -39.33 5.13
C PRO A 50 -8.22 -40.47 5.34
N GLN A 51 -8.08 -41.34 4.33
CA GLN A 51 -7.04 -42.37 4.32
C GLN A 51 -5.68 -41.72 4.62
N ARG A 52 -5.18 -41.95 5.84
CA ARG A 52 -3.84 -41.52 6.24
C ARG A 52 -2.85 -42.22 5.33
N ARG A 53 -2.21 -41.45 4.46
CA ARG A 53 -1.05 -41.90 3.68
C ARG A 53 0.17 -41.59 4.52
N ASP A 54 0.94 -42.62 4.85
CA ASP A 54 2.16 -42.46 5.63
C ASP A 54 3.19 -41.64 4.85
N TYR A 55 3.82 -40.68 5.54
CA TYR A 55 4.82 -39.79 4.97
C TYR A 55 6.22 -40.33 5.26
N HIS A 56 6.78 -41.08 4.30
CA HIS A 56 8.12 -41.65 4.38
C HIS A 56 9.05 -40.97 3.38
N VAL A 57 10.12 -40.34 3.88
CA VAL A 57 11.14 -39.67 3.07
C VAL A 57 12.51 -40.10 3.57
N GLU A 58 13.25 -40.82 2.72
CA GLU A 58 14.63 -41.23 2.97
C GLU A 58 15.54 -40.61 1.91
N ARG A 59 16.55 -39.86 2.34
CA ARG A 59 17.51 -39.16 1.48
C ARG A 59 18.80 -38.86 2.26
N PRO A 60 19.94 -38.63 1.58
CA PRO A 60 21.09 -38.03 2.23
C PRO A 60 20.74 -36.64 2.82
N LEU A 61 21.45 -36.29 3.89
CA LEU A 61 21.54 -34.93 4.40
C LEU A 61 22.40 -34.11 3.42
N LEU A 62 21.95 -32.89 3.10
CA LEU A 62 22.61 -32.02 2.13
C LEU A 62 22.78 -30.60 2.70
N ASP A 63 24.00 -30.07 2.63
CA ASP A 63 24.26 -28.64 2.79
C ASP A 63 23.96 -27.86 1.48
N GLN A 64 23.87 -26.54 1.56
CA GLN A 64 23.54 -25.69 0.40
C GLN A 64 24.57 -25.79 -0.74
N LYS A 65 25.85 -26.04 -0.43
CA LYS A 65 26.89 -26.22 -1.46
C LYS A 65 26.68 -27.54 -2.20
N GLN A 66 26.46 -28.63 -1.46
CA GLN A 66 26.12 -29.93 -2.03
C GLN A 66 24.84 -29.88 -2.87
N LEU A 67 23.85 -29.08 -2.46
CA LEU A 67 22.61 -28.87 -3.20
C LEU A 67 22.83 -28.10 -4.52
N GLU A 68 23.74 -27.13 -4.55
CA GLU A 68 24.16 -26.42 -5.77
C GLU A 68 25.01 -27.29 -6.71
N ASP A 69 25.91 -28.12 -6.15
CA ASP A 69 26.71 -29.09 -6.89
C ASP A 69 25.83 -30.18 -7.55
N LEU A 70 24.74 -30.58 -6.89
CA LEU A 70 23.73 -31.51 -7.43
C LEU A 70 22.75 -30.87 -8.41
N GLY A 71 22.36 -29.61 -8.16
CA GLY A 71 21.30 -28.91 -8.90
C GLY A 71 21.84 -27.74 -9.71
N HIS A 72 22.25 -28.01 -10.96
CA HIS A 72 22.83 -27.02 -11.89
C HIS A 72 22.14 -25.64 -11.86
N TRP A 73 22.75 -24.69 -11.14
CA TRP A 73 22.12 -23.39 -10.88
C TRP A 73 22.27 -22.45 -12.08
N GLY A 74 21.21 -22.37 -12.89
CA GLY A 74 21.15 -21.45 -14.01
C GLY A 74 21.18 -19.98 -13.55
N PRO A 75 21.98 -19.10 -14.18
CA PRO A 75 22.08 -17.71 -13.75
C PRO A 75 20.72 -17.01 -13.88
N VAL A 76 20.22 -16.45 -12.78
CA VAL A 76 18.96 -15.71 -12.74
C VAL A 76 18.97 -14.64 -13.85
N PRO A 77 18.01 -14.64 -14.78
CA PRO A 77 18.06 -13.76 -15.95
C PRO A 77 17.99 -12.30 -15.49
N LYS A 78 19.12 -11.59 -15.58
CA LYS A 78 19.24 -10.18 -15.20
C LYS A 78 18.37 -9.32 -16.12
N THR A 79 17.12 -9.11 -15.73
CA THR A 79 16.14 -8.29 -16.48
C THR A 79 16.50 -6.82 -16.39
N TYR A 80 17.51 -6.38 -17.16
CA TYR A 80 17.86 -4.99 -17.40
C TYR A 80 16.77 -4.30 -18.26
N GLN A 81 15.54 -4.23 -17.74
CA GLN A 81 14.35 -3.71 -18.43
C GLN A 81 14.61 -2.32 -19.03
N TRP A 82 15.34 -1.47 -18.30
CA TRP A 82 15.84 -0.15 -18.70
C TRP A 82 16.50 -0.14 -20.10
N ARG A 83 17.35 -1.12 -20.43
CA ARG A 83 17.99 -1.20 -21.77
C ARG A 83 17.01 -1.52 -22.91
N THR A 84 15.79 -1.94 -22.60
CA THR A 84 14.73 -2.17 -23.60
C THR A 84 13.82 -0.96 -23.84
N TRP A 85 13.81 0.04 -22.94
CA TRP A 85 12.92 1.20 -23.05
C TRP A 85 13.12 1.96 -24.37
N PHE A 86 14.37 2.14 -24.78
CA PHE A 86 14.76 2.87 -25.99
C PHE A 86 14.59 2.08 -27.31
N ARG A 87 14.03 0.85 -27.29
CA ARG A 87 13.74 0.07 -28.51
C ARG A 87 12.28 0.23 -28.95
N CYS A 88 12.04 1.26 -29.77
CA CYS A 88 10.75 1.54 -30.41
C CYS A 88 10.42 0.53 -31.53
N SER A 89 9.90 -0.64 -31.16
CA SER A 89 9.26 -1.57 -32.10
C SER A 89 7.82 -1.15 -32.40
N ARG A 90 7.34 -1.36 -33.63
CA ARG A 90 5.94 -1.16 -34.04
C ARG A 90 4.96 -1.90 -33.11
N ALA A 91 5.32 -3.09 -32.63
CA ALA A 91 4.52 -3.84 -31.66
C ALA A 91 4.46 -3.15 -30.28
N ARG A 92 5.55 -2.52 -29.84
CA ARG A 92 5.61 -1.76 -28.57
C ARG A 92 4.82 -0.45 -28.67
N ALA A 93 4.87 0.24 -29.82
CA ALA A 93 4.04 1.40 -30.09
C ALA A 93 2.54 1.06 -30.09
N HIS A 94 2.15 -0.03 -30.75
CA HIS A 94 0.76 -0.52 -30.74
C HIS A 94 0.28 -0.92 -29.33
N ALA A 95 1.14 -1.59 -28.54
CA ALA A 95 0.82 -1.93 -27.15
C ALA A 95 0.69 -0.70 -26.24
N LEU A 96 1.52 0.33 -26.43
CA LEU A 96 1.40 1.61 -25.72
C LEU A 96 0.11 2.35 -26.10
N LEU A 97 -0.24 2.38 -27.39
CA LEU A 97 -1.48 2.98 -27.87
C LEU A 97 -2.71 2.29 -27.25
N LEU A 98 -2.75 0.96 -27.22
CA LEU A 98 -3.84 0.21 -26.58
C LEU A 98 -3.86 0.33 -25.04
N ARG A 99 -2.72 0.64 -24.39
CA ARG A 99 -2.67 0.92 -22.94
C ARG A 99 -3.25 2.31 -22.64
N TYR A 100 -2.83 3.34 -23.39
CA TYR A 100 -3.25 4.71 -23.15
C TYR A 100 -4.64 5.05 -23.71
N PHE A 101 -5.15 4.30 -24.70
CA PHE A 101 -6.53 4.40 -25.19
C PHE A 101 -7.27 3.05 -25.03
N PRO A 102 -7.68 2.67 -23.80
CA PRO A 102 -8.35 1.38 -23.55
C PRO A 102 -9.60 1.15 -24.38
N VAL A 103 -10.32 2.23 -24.76
CA VAL A 103 -11.50 2.19 -25.64
C VAL A 103 -11.23 1.43 -26.94
N LEU A 104 -10.03 1.58 -27.53
CA LEU A 104 -9.66 0.89 -28.77
C LEU A 104 -9.40 -0.63 -28.56
N GLY A 105 -9.17 -1.06 -27.32
CA GLY A 105 -9.01 -2.47 -26.96
C GLY A 105 -10.32 -3.18 -26.59
N TRP A 106 -11.29 -2.48 -25.99
CA TRP A 106 -12.55 -3.08 -25.55
C TRP A 106 -13.76 -2.81 -26.45
N LEU A 107 -13.87 -1.63 -27.07
CA LEU A 107 -15.03 -1.27 -27.90
C LEU A 107 -15.21 -2.20 -29.13
N PRO A 108 -14.15 -2.63 -29.85
CA PRO A 108 -14.29 -3.60 -30.95
C PRO A 108 -14.68 -5.02 -30.51
N ARG A 109 -14.72 -5.29 -29.19
CA ARG A 109 -15.07 -6.58 -28.58
C ARG A 109 -16.39 -6.51 -27.80
N TYR A 110 -17.15 -5.44 -27.98
CA TYR A 110 -18.37 -5.17 -27.24
C TYR A 110 -19.55 -6.06 -27.73
N PRO A 111 -20.17 -6.90 -26.88
CA PRO A 111 -21.30 -7.73 -27.25
C PRO A 111 -22.59 -6.89 -27.31
N VAL A 112 -22.79 -6.23 -28.46
CA VAL A 112 -23.89 -5.27 -28.71
C VAL A 112 -25.27 -5.81 -28.32
N ARG A 113 -25.54 -7.10 -28.54
CA ARG A 113 -26.86 -7.70 -28.25
C ARG A 113 -27.15 -7.84 -26.76
N ASP A 114 -26.11 -8.06 -25.96
CA ASP A 114 -26.25 -8.48 -24.56
C ASP A 114 -26.08 -7.29 -23.59
N TRP A 115 -25.17 -6.35 -23.91
CA TRP A 115 -24.82 -5.25 -23.01
C TRP A 115 -25.43 -3.89 -23.39
N LEU A 116 -25.80 -3.65 -24.66
CA LEU A 116 -26.24 -2.31 -25.10
C LEU A 116 -27.49 -1.82 -24.36
N LEU A 117 -28.46 -2.71 -24.11
CA LEU A 117 -29.68 -2.33 -23.38
C LEU A 117 -29.36 -2.00 -21.91
N GLY A 118 -28.49 -2.78 -21.27
CA GLY A 118 -28.03 -2.53 -19.89
C GLY A 118 -27.23 -1.23 -19.76
N ASP A 119 -26.29 -0.99 -20.67
CA ASP A 119 -25.49 0.25 -20.69
C ASP A 119 -26.34 1.49 -21.03
N LEU A 120 -27.35 1.37 -21.90
CA LEU A 120 -28.28 2.46 -22.21
C LEU A 120 -29.18 2.81 -21.01
N LEU A 121 -29.79 1.80 -20.38
CA LEU A 121 -30.69 1.98 -19.24
C LEU A 121 -29.95 2.45 -17.99
N SER A 122 -28.74 1.93 -17.75
CA SER A 122 -27.88 2.39 -16.66
C SER A 122 -27.33 3.79 -16.91
N GLY A 123 -26.88 4.11 -18.14
CA GLY A 123 -26.43 5.45 -18.49
C GLY A 123 -27.51 6.51 -18.29
N LEU A 124 -28.75 6.22 -18.71
CA LEU A 124 -29.90 7.09 -18.43
C LEU A 124 -30.18 7.21 -16.92
N SER A 125 -30.15 6.10 -16.18
CA SER A 125 -30.37 6.09 -14.72
C SER A 125 -29.30 6.90 -13.97
N VAL A 126 -28.03 6.81 -14.40
CA VAL A 126 -26.92 7.61 -13.87
C VAL A 126 -27.13 9.09 -14.20
N ALA A 127 -27.52 9.44 -15.43
CA ALA A 127 -27.75 10.84 -15.83
C ALA A 127 -28.85 11.52 -15.02
N ILE A 128 -29.93 10.77 -14.75
CA ILE A 128 -31.06 11.18 -13.91
C ILE A 128 -30.62 11.53 -12.48
N MET A 129 -29.66 10.78 -11.91
CA MET A 129 -29.04 11.12 -10.62
C MET A 129 -28.00 12.24 -10.75
N GLN A 130 -27.27 12.28 -11.86
CA GLN A 130 -26.19 13.22 -12.12
C GLN A 130 -26.71 14.67 -12.22
N LEU A 131 -27.90 14.89 -12.76
CA LEU A 131 -28.51 16.21 -12.90
C LEU A 131 -28.65 16.97 -11.55
N PRO A 132 -29.44 16.49 -10.56
CA PRO A 132 -29.58 17.20 -9.29
C PRO A 132 -28.28 17.20 -8.49
N GLN A 133 -27.47 16.13 -8.55
CA GLN A 133 -26.18 16.07 -7.87
C GLN A 133 -25.19 17.08 -8.46
N GLY A 134 -25.16 17.28 -9.79
CA GLY A 134 -24.38 18.31 -10.47
C GLY A 134 -24.71 19.72 -9.97
N LEU A 135 -25.98 20.11 -10.05
CA LEU A 135 -26.47 21.41 -9.59
C LEU A 135 -26.12 21.67 -8.11
N ALA A 136 -26.38 20.68 -7.25
CA ALA A 136 -26.16 20.79 -5.81
C ALA A 136 -24.66 20.79 -5.41
N TYR A 137 -23.82 20.06 -6.14
CA TYR A 137 -22.38 20.00 -5.90
C TYR A 137 -21.65 21.25 -6.42
N ALA A 138 -22.14 21.92 -7.47
CA ALA A 138 -21.64 23.25 -7.83
C ALA A 138 -21.89 24.29 -6.73
N LEU A 139 -23.08 24.28 -6.10
CA LEU A 139 -23.37 25.14 -4.95
C LEU A 139 -22.45 24.87 -3.74
N LEU A 140 -22.07 23.60 -3.51
CA LEU A 140 -21.05 23.25 -2.50
C LEU A 140 -19.65 23.77 -2.83
N ALA A 141 -19.32 23.89 -4.12
CA ALA A 141 -18.06 24.46 -4.60
C ALA A 141 -18.05 26.00 -4.63
N GLY A 142 -19.11 26.66 -4.15
CA GLY A 142 -19.25 28.12 -4.21
C GLY A 142 -19.57 28.66 -5.61
N LEU A 143 -19.92 27.79 -6.56
CA LEU A 143 -20.07 28.11 -7.99
C LEU A 143 -21.55 28.19 -8.44
N PRO A 144 -21.82 28.95 -9.53
CA PRO A 144 -23.13 28.91 -10.19
C PRO A 144 -23.51 27.47 -10.64
N PRO A 145 -24.76 27.01 -10.46
CA PRO A 145 -25.14 25.61 -10.68
C PRO A 145 -24.83 25.02 -12.07
N VAL A 146 -24.76 25.85 -13.10
CA VAL A 146 -24.46 25.44 -14.49
C VAL A 146 -23.09 24.76 -14.63
N PHE A 147 -22.08 25.16 -13.85
CA PHE A 147 -20.75 24.54 -13.86
C PHE A 147 -20.77 23.10 -13.33
N GLY A 148 -21.79 22.77 -12.53
CA GLY A 148 -22.09 21.40 -12.14
C GLY A 148 -22.53 20.52 -13.31
N LEU A 149 -23.24 21.09 -14.29
CA LEU A 149 -23.65 20.38 -15.50
C LEU A 149 -22.48 20.23 -16.48
N TYR A 150 -21.66 21.26 -16.69
CA TYR A 150 -20.45 21.14 -17.52
C TYR A 150 -19.47 20.09 -16.97
N SER A 151 -19.22 20.10 -15.66
CA SER A 151 -18.40 19.09 -14.96
C SER A 151 -19.05 17.70 -14.92
N SER A 152 -20.35 17.61 -15.24
CA SER A 152 -21.08 16.34 -15.44
C SER A 152 -21.06 15.84 -16.89
N PHE A 153 -20.57 16.66 -17.83
CA PHE A 153 -20.54 16.37 -19.26
C PHE A 153 -19.11 16.10 -19.74
N TYR A 154 -18.26 17.15 -19.84
CA TYR A 154 -16.95 17.04 -20.50
C TYR A 154 -16.02 16.02 -19.82
N PRO A 155 -15.81 16.03 -18.49
CA PRO A 155 -14.90 15.07 -17.86
C PRO A 155 -15.40 13.62 -17.95
N VAL A 156 -16.72 13.42 -17.96
CA VAL A 156 -17.34 12.08 -18.04
C VAL A 156 -17.18 11.49 -19.45
N PHE A 157 -17.36 12.31 -20.48
CA PHE A 157 -17.11 11.92 -21.87
C PHE A 157 -15.63 11.62 -22.14
N VAL A 158 -14.72 12.39 -21.54
CA VAL A 158 -13.27 12.10 -21.61
C VAL A 158 -12.93 10.79 -20.90
N TYR A 159 -13.46 10.55 -19.69
CA TYR A 159 -13.19 9.32 -18.94
C TYR A 159 -13.61 8.05 -19.71
N PHE A 160 -14.71 8.09 -20.46
CA PHE A 160 -15.14 6.99 -21.34
C PHE A 160 -14.06 6.53 -22.35
N LEU A 161 -13.20 7.44 -22.83
CA LEU A 161 -12.14 7.14 -23.80
C LEU A 161 -10.88 6.54 -23.15
N PHE A 162 -10.53 7.04 -21.96
CA PHE A 162 -9.23 6.77 -21.31
C PHE A 162 -9.29 5.79 -20.13
N GLY A 163 -10.45 5.61 -19.50
CA GLY A 163 -10.64 4.78 -18.30
C GLY A 163 -10.52 3.27 -18.57
N THR A 164 -10.11 2.53 -17.54
CA THR A 164 -10.03 1.05 -17.54
C THR A 164 -11.13 0.40 -16.71
N SER A 165 -11.62 1.09 -15.67
CA SER A 165 -12.69 0.57 -14.82
C SER A 165 -14.06 0.69 -15.49
N ARG A 166 -14.82 -0.41 -15.50
CA ARG A 166 -16.08 -0.51 -16.27
C ARG A 166 -17.31 0.09 -15.59
N HIS A 167 -17.34 0.08 -14.26
CA HIS A 167 -18.55 0.36 -13.48
C HIS A 167 -18.50 1.68 -12.69
N ILE A 168 -17.36 2.39 -12.65
CA ILE A 168 -17.28 3.64 -11.91
C ILE A 168 -17.88 4.80 -12.70
N SER A 169 -18.79 5.52 -12.06
CA SER A 169 -19.44 6.71 -12.60
C SER A 169 -18.64 7.95 -12.18
N VAL A 170 -17.79 8.45 -13.08
CA VAL A 170 -17.05 9.73 -12.92
C VAL A 170 -18.01 10.93 -13.06
N GLY A 171 -17.67 12.08 -12.48
CA GLY A 171 -18.44 13.33 -12.58
C GLY A 171 -18.29 14.18 -11.32
N THR A 172 -19.24 15.08 -11.05
CA THR A 172 -19.24 15.85 -9.80
C THR A 172 -19.33 14.93 -8.57
N PHE A 173 -18.62 15.29 -7.50
CA PHE A 173 -18.59 14.52 -6.25
C PHE A 173 -18.47 15.45 -5.05
N ALA A 174 -19.21 15.15 -3.97
CA ALA A 174 -19.37 16.05 -2.83
C ALA A 174 -18.05 16.45 -2.18
N VAL A 175 -17.11 15.51 -2.01
CA VAL A 175 -15.82 15.76 -1.33
C VAL A 175 -14.95 16.70 -2.16
N MET A 176 -14.79 16.44 -3.47
CA MET A 176 -14.09 17.33 -4.40
C MET A 176 -14.71 18.74 -4.37
N SER A 177 -16.04 18.81 -4.26
CA SER A 177 -16.77 20.08 -4.27
C SER A 177 -16.55 20.89 -3.00
N VAL A 178 -16.52 20.26 -1.82
CA VAL A 178 -16.17 20.94 -0.56
C VAL A 178 -14.71 21.43 -0.57
N MET A 179 -13.78 20.62 -1.09
CA MET A 179 -12.37 21.06 -1.22
C MET A 179 -12.23 22.24 -2.18
N VAL A 180 -12.91 22.23 -3.33
CA VAL A 180 -12.93 23.38 -4.26
C VAL A 180 -13.61 24.59 -3.62
N GLY A 181 -14.70 24.38 -2.86
CA GLY A 181 -15.38 25.41 -2.09
C GLY A 181 -14.43 26.15 -1.16
N GLY A 182 -13.76 25.45 -0.24
CA GLY A 182 -12.78 26.05 0.68
C GLY A 182 -11.65 26.82 -0.03
N VAL A 183 -11.17 26.34 -1.17
CA VAL A 183 -10.12 27.04 -1.96
C VAL A 183 -10.66 28.28 -2.67
N THR A 184 -11.86 28.21 -3.26
CA THR A 184 -12.48 29.39 -3.90
C THR A 184 -12.90 30.44 -2.88
N GLU A 185 -13.41 30.04 -1.71
CA GLU A 185 -13.91 30.93 -0.68
C GLU A 185 -12.77 31.59 0.11
N SER A 186 -11.70 30.85 0.46
CA SER A 186 -10.51 31.44 1.11
C SER A 186 -9.77 32.46 0.25
N LEU A 187 -9.74 32.28 -1.08
CA LEU A 187 -9.12 33.24 -1.99
C LEU A 187 -10.05 34.40 -2.37
N THR A 188 -11.35 34.16 -2.58
CA THR A 188 -12.31 35.23 -2.93
C THR A 188 -12.88 36.00 -1.73
N ALA A 189 -12.45 35.69 -0.50
CA ALA A 189 -12.67 36.52 0.68
C ALA A 189 -11.75 37.75 0.74
N ASP A 190 -10.64 37.76 -0.01
CA ASP A 190 -9.76 38.92 -0.15
C ASP A 190 -10.24 39.82 -1.29
N GLU A 191 -10.76 41.00 -0.96
CA GLU A 191 -11.24 41.97 -1.96
C GLU A 191 -10.12 42.42 -2.91
N SER A 192 -8.86 42.46 -2.45
CA SER A 192 -7.72 42.85 -3.29
C SER A 192 -7.39 41.78 -4.34
N PHE A 193 -7.60 40.50 -4.02
CA PHE A 193 -7.45 39.38 -4.95
C PHE A 193 -8.56 39.40 -6.03
N VAL A 194 -9.81 39.65 -5.63
CA VAL A 194 -10.94 39.78 -6.57
C VAL A 194 -10.74 41.00 -7.48
N GLN A 195 -10.31 42.13 -6.93
CA GLN A 195 -10.02 43.35 -7.69
C GLN A 195 -8.83 43.16 -8.65
N GLY A 196 -7.77 42.47 -8.23
CA GLY A 196 -6.63 42.14 -9.09
C GLY A 196 -6.99 41.25 -10.28
N LEU A 197 -8.02 40.39 -10.16
CA LEU A 197 -8.54 39.57 -11.25
C LEU A 197 -9.42 40.34 -12.25
N ASN A 198 -9.81 41.60 -11.95
CA ASN A 198 -10.76 42.42 -12.70
C ASN A 198 -12.07 41.68 -13.04
N ALA A 199 -12.63 40.97 -12.06
CA ALA A 199 -13.79 40.10 -12.23
C ALA A 199 -14.81 40.29 -11.08
N THR A 200 -16.07 39.93 -11.30
CA THR A 200 -17.02 39.77 -10.20
C THR A 200 -16.63 38.58 -9.31
N VAL A 201 -17.15 38.54 -8.07
CA VAL A 201 -16.84 37.46 -7.11
C VAL A 201 -17.15 36.08 -7.69
N ASP A 202 -18.29 35.90 -8.35
CA ASP A 202 -18.67 34.60 -8.93
C ASP A 202 -17.79 34.21 -10.13
N GLU A 203 -17.40 35.18 -10.98
CA GLU A 203 -16.43 34.95 -12.06
C GLU A 203 -15.04 34.60 -11.51
N ALA A 204 -14.60 35.27 -10.45
CA ALA A 204 -13.32 34.99 -9.78
C ALA A 204 -13.31 33.57 -9.19
N ARG A 205 -14.41 33.11 -8.58
CA ARG A 205 -14.55 31.71 -8.10
C ARG A 205 -14.50 30.71 -9.25
N VAL A 206 -15.18 30.98 -10.37
CA VAL A 206 -15.11 30.14 -11.57
C VAL A 206 -13.67 30.07 -12.11
N GLN A 207 -12.98 31.21 -12.21
CA GLN A 207 -11.57 31.29 -12.65
C GLN A 207 -10.63 30.49 -11.74
N VAL A 208 -10.79 30.59 -10.43
CA VAL A 208 -10.06 29.77 -9.46
C VAL A 208 -10.38 28.28 -9.67
N ALA A 209 -11.66 27.91 -9.76
CA ALA A 209 -12.09 26.50 -9.82
C ALA A 209 -11.63 25.77 -11.09
N TYR A 210 -11.70 26.39 -12.27
CA TYR A 210 -11.21 25.74 -13.50
C TYR A 210 -9.68 25.76 -13.61
N THR A 211 -9.01 26.80 -13.10
CA THR A 211 -7.54 26.82 -13.02
C THR A 211 -7.01 25.76 -12.05
N LEU A 212 -7.70 25.57 -10.92
CA LEU A 212 -7.46 24.46 -9.98
C LEU A 212 -7.69 23.10 -10.65
N SER A 213 -8.75 22.96 -11.46
CA SER A 213 -9.04 21.76 -12.26
C SER A 213 -7.93 21.41 -13.25
N PHE A 214 -7.36 22.41 -13.93
CA PHE A 214 -6.22 22.22 -14.84
C PHE A 214 -5.00 21.68 -14.08
N LEU A 215 -4.66 22.27 -12.94
CA LEU A 215 -3.50 21.86 -12.13
C LEU A 215 -3.71 20.47 -11.50
N VAL A 216 -4.91 20.16 -11.00
CA VAL A 216 -5.31 18.83 -10.53
C VAL A 216 -5.10 17.79 -11.63
N GLY A 217 -5.59 18.09 -12.84
CA GLY A 217 -5.43 17.21 -14.00
C GLY A 217 -3.97 17.03 -14.43
N LEU A 218 -3.18 18.11 -14.41
CA LEU A 218 -1.75 18.10 -14.73
C LEU A 218 -0.95 17.25 -13.73
N PHE A 219 -1.22 17.40 -12.42
CA PHE A 219 -0.62 16.56 -11.39
C PHE A 219 -1.02 15.09 -11.56
N GLN A 220 -2.29 14.80 -11.81
CA GLN A 220 -2.77 13.43 -12.03
C GLN A 220 -2.09 12.79 -13.26
N VAL A 221 -2.01 13.48 -14.41
CA VAL A 221 -1.28 12.96 -15.59
C VAL A 221 0.21 12.77 -15.27
N GLY A 222 0.87 13.75 -14.63
CA GLY A 222 2.30 13.67 -14.29
C GLY A 222 2.63 12.49 -13.36
N LEU A 223 1.87 12.33 -12.27
CA LEU A 223 2.02 11.22 -11.34
C LEU A 223 1.74 9.86 -12.02
N GLY A 224 0.79 9.80 -12.95
CA GLY A 224 0.49 8.60 -13.75
C GLY A 224 1.63 8.22 -14.71
N LEU A 225 2.27 9.20 -15.35
CA LEU A 225 3.44 9.00 -16.22
C LEU A 225 4.69 8.55 -15.45
N VAL A 226 4.86 8.99 -14.20
CA VAL A 226 5.93 8.56 -13.28
C VAL A 226 5.65 7.17 -12.65
N HIS A 227 4.50 6.56 -12.95
CA HIS A 227 3.99 5.32 -12.33
C HIS A 227 3.82 5.42 -10.80
N PHE A 228 3.45 6.60 -10.29
CA PHE A 228 3.20 6.87 -8.87
C PHE A 228 1.96 6.12 -8.31
N GLY A 229 1.22 5.39 -9.15
CA GLY A 229 0.09 4.55 -8.74
C GLY A 229 0.45 3.47 -7.72
N PHE A 230 1.72 3.23 -7.42
CA PHE A 230 2.16 2.37 -6.31
C PHE A 230 1.74 2.92 -4.93
N VAL A 231 1.64 4.25 -4.75
CA VAL A 231 1.31 4.86 -3.45
C VAL A 231 -0.09 4.50 -2.98
N VAL A 232 -0.99 4.15 -3.91
CA VAL A 232 -2.32 3.60 -3.62
C VAL A 232 -2.27 2.37 -2.72
N THR A 233 -1.20 1.56 -2.81
CA THR A 233 -1.03 0.34 -2.00
C THR A 233 -1.03 0.61 -0.49
N TYR A 234 -0.74 1.85 -0.07
CA TYR A 234 -0.74 2.27 1.33
C TYR A 234 -2.07 2.91 1.79
N LEU A 235 -3.01 3.16 0.87
CA LEU A 235 -4.37 3.61 1.16
C LEU A 235 -5.24 2.42 1.56
N SER A 236 -5.17 2.04 2.83
CA SER A 236 -5.96 0.93 3.38
C SER A 236 -7.47 1.20 3.29
N GLU A 237 -8.28 0.17 3.07
CA GLU A 237 -9.74 0.32 3.00
C GLU A 237 -10.35 0.99 4.27
N PRO A 238 -9.91 0.68 5.50
CA PRO A 238 -10.36 1.38 6.70
C PRO A 238 -10.12 2.90 6.67
N LEU A 239 -8.98 3.36 6.11
CA LEU A 239 -8.67 4.78 5.91
C LEU A 239 -9.61 5.41 4.88
N VAL A 240 -9.83 4.75 3.74
CA VAL A 240 -10.72 5.30 2.70
C VAL A 240 -12.16 5.41 3.19
N ARG A 241 -12.67 4.40 3.92
CA ARG A 241 -14.02 4.39 4.47
C ARG A 241 -14.22 5.43 5.59
N SER A 242 -13.29 5.58 6.52
CA SER A 242 -13.37 6.61 7.57
C SER A 242 -13.28 8.02 6.98
N TYR A 243 -12.41 8.22 5.98
CA TYR A 243 -12.31 9.47 5.23
C TYR A 243 -13.64 9.83 4.53
N THR A 244 -14.26 8.89 3.81
CA THR A 244 -15.59 9.15 3.21
C THR A 244 -16.68 9.36 4.28
N THR A 245 -16.59 8.72 5.44
CA THR A 245 -17.51 8.96 6.56
C THR A 245 -17.38 10.39 7.08
N ALA A 246 -16.17 10.83 7.42
CA ALA A 246 -15.88 12.18 7.91
C ALA A 246 -16.29 13.26 6.89
N ALA A 247 -15.94 13.07 5.62
CA ALA A 247 -16.33 13.98 4.55
C ALA A 247 -17.87 14.05 4.39
N SER A 248 -18.59 12.94 4.59
CA SER A 248 -20.06 12.96 4.57
C SER A 248 -20.68 13.74 5.74
N VAL A 249 -20.03 13.78 6.91
CA VAL A 249 -20.43 14.65 8.04
C VAL A 249 -20.21 16.13 7.69
N GLN A 250 -19.08 16.47 7.07
CA GLN A 250 -18.82 17.85 6.63
C GLN A 250 -19.82 18.32 5.57
N VAL A 251 -20.05 17.52 4.53
CA VAL A 251 -21.05 17.83 3.49
C VAL A 251 -22.44 18.04 4.09
N LEU A 252 -22.83 17.23 5.07
CA LEU A 252 -24.09 17.37 5.82
C LEU A 252 -24.18 18.72 6.55
N VAL A 253 -23.12 19.13 7.26
CA VAL A 253 -23.03 20.46 7.91
C VAL A 253 -23.15 21.57 6.87
N SER A 254 -22.43 21.48 5.74
CA SER A 254 -22.49 22.45 4.65
C SER A 254 -23.86 22.54 3.95
N GLN A 255 -24.75 21.54 4.10
CA GLN A 255 -26.14 21.64 3.61
C GLN A 255 -27.08 22.41 4.54
N LEU A 256 -26.76 22.53 5.83
CA LEU A 256 -27.69 23.12 6.81
C LEU A 256 -28.06 24.57 6.48
N LYS A 257 -27.13 25.34 5.89
CA LYS A 257 -27.41 26.71 5.43
C LYS A 257 -28.56 26.78 4.42
N TYR A 258 -28.66 25.82 3.49
CA TYR A 258 -29.72 25.75 2.48
C TYR A 258 -31.03 25.14 3.02
N VAL A 259 -30.96 24.26 4.03
CA VAL A 259 -32.16 23.70 4.70
C VAL A 259 -32.86 24.79 5.52
N PHE A 260 -32.12 25.52 6.35
CA PHE A 260 -32.67 26.58 7.20
C PHE A 260 -32.84 27.93 6.48
N GLY A 261 -32.32 28.08 5.25
CA GLY A 261 -32.41 29.33 4.50
C GLY A 261 -31.59 30.48 5.09
N ILE A 262 -30.51 30.16 5.81
CA ILE A 262 -29.69 31.12 6.57
C ILE A 262 -28.35 31.39 5.86
N THR A 263 -27.92 32.64 5.86
CA THR A 263 -26.57 33.02 5.40
C THR A 263 -25.55 32.74 6.50
N VAL A 264 -24.67 31.77 6.26
CA VAL A 264 -23.59 31.35 7.16
C VAL A 264 -22.25 31.80 6.59
N SER A 265 -21.34 32.31 7.42
CA SER A 265 -19.98 32.61 7.00
C SER A 265 -19.22 31.29 6.85
N ASN A 266 -18.74 30.99 5.65
CA ASN A 266 -17.95 29.78 5.44
C ASN A 266 -16.58 29.96 6.11
N HIS A 267 -16.31 29.14 7.12
CA HIS A 267 -15.01 29.07 7.78
C HIS A 267 -14.11 28.08 7.02
N SER A 268 -12.80 28.33 6.96
CA SER A 268 -11.81 27.46 6.30
C SER A 268 -10.62 27.23 7.23
N GLY A 269 -10.01 26.04 7.18
CA GLY A 269 -8.88 25.66 8.02
C GLY A 269 -9.32 24.91 9.30
N PRO A 270 -8.36 24.57 10.18
CA PRO A 270 -8.62 23.72 11.34
C PRO A 270 -9.84 24.14 12.17
N LEU A 271 -10.67 23.15 12.50
CA LEU A 271 -11.95 23.28 13.21
C LEU A 271 -13.07 24.03 12.44
N SER A 272 -12.93 24.29 11.12
CA SER A 272 -13.94 24.93 10.25
C SER A 272 -15.37 24.41 10.49
N VAL A 273 -15.50 23.09 10.59
CA VAL A 273 -16.76 22.35 10.79
C VAL A 273 -17.42 22.73 12.10
N ILE A 274 -16.62 22.89 13.17
CA ILE A 274 -17.11 23.23 14.51
C ILE A 274 -17.58 24.68 14.54
N TYR A 275 -16.80 25.61 13.97
CA TYR A 275 -17.22 27.01 13.84
C TYR A 275 -18.51 27.14 13.00
N THR A 276 -18.60 26.41 11.89
CA THR A 276 -19.80 26.38 11.03
C THR A 276 -21.02 25.83 11.79
N VAL A 277 -20.88 24.76 12.58
CA VAL A 277 -21.97 24.23 13.43
C VAL A 277 -22.39 25.24 14.50
N LEU A 278 -21.43 25.87 15.19
CA LEU A 278 -21.72 26.89 16.20
C LEU A 278 -22.45 28.10 15.61
N GLU A 279 -22.04 28.55 14.42
CA GLU A 279 -22.70 29.66 13.73
C GLU A 279 -24.12 29.28 13.24
N VAL A 280 -24.31 28.07 12.70
CA VAL A 280 -25.64 27.55 12.33
C VAL A 280 -26.55 27.49 13.56
N CYS A 281 -26.06 27.01 14.71
CA CYS A 281 -26.81 27.01 15.97
C CYS A 281 -27.16 28.44 16.44
N ALA A 282 -26.22 29.39 16.35
CA ALA A 282 -26.45 30.79 16.72
C ALA A 282 -27.41 31.53 15.77
N LYS A 283 -27.40 31.18 14.48
CA LYS A 283 -28.29 31.74 13.46
C LYS A 283 -29.62 31.00 13.30
N LEU A 284 -29.83 29.87 13.98
CA LEU A 284 -31.05 29.05 13.92
C LEU A 284 -32.36 29.84 14.16
N PRO A 285 -32.42 30.84 15.07
CA PRO A 285 -33.62 31.68 15.23
C PRO A 285 -33.97 32.55 14.02
N LYS A 286 -33.07 32.69 13.03
CA LYS A 286 -33.29 33.41 11.76
C LYS A 286 -33.67 32.50 10.59
N THR A 287 -34.03 31.24 10.88
CA THR A 287 -34.49 30.25 9.89
C THR A 287 -35.69 30.75 9.10
N VAL A 288 -35.67 30.60 7.77
CA VAL A 288 -36.82 30.87 6.90
C VAL A 288 -37.76 29.66 6.94
N PRO A 289 -39.03 29.79 7.42
CA PRO A 289 -39.93 28.64 7.54
C PRO A 289 -40.23 27.97 6.19
N GLY A 290 -40.31 28.76 5.11
CA GLY A 290 -40.56 28.28 3.75
C GLY A 290 -39.49 27.30 3.24
N THR A 291 -38.20 27.60 3.45
CA THR A 291 -37.11 26.71 3.03
C THR A 291 -37.09 25.43 3.87
N LEU A 292 -37.31 25.55 5.19
CA LEU A 292 -37.33 24.40 6.10
C LEU A 292 -38.45 23.42 5.77
N VAL A 293 -39.67 23.92 5.55
CA VAL A 293 -40.82 23.08 5.14
C VAL A 293 -40.56 22.45 3.77
N THR A 294 -40.03 23.21 2.81
CA THR A 294 -39.68 22.70 1.47
C THR A 294 -38.63 21.58 1.54
N ALA A 295 -37.56 21.76 2.31
CA ALA A 295 -36.52 20.75 2.52
C ALA A 295 -37.06 19.49 3.23
N LEU A 296 -37.89 19.67 4.27
CA LEU A 296 -38.49 18.56 5.02
C LEU A 296 -39.44 17.73 4.14
N VAL A 297 -40.33 18.37 3.40
CA VAL A 297 -41.27 17.69 2.49
C VAL A 297 -40.51 16.98 1.37
N ALA A 298 -39.53 17.64 0.72
CA ALA A 298 -38.69 17.01 -0.30
C ALA A 298 -37.92 15.80 0.26
N GLY A 299 -37.32 15.91 1.46
CA GLY A 299 -36.62 14.83 2.13
C GLY A 299 -37.53 13.64 2.46
N VAL A 300 -38.73 13.89 3.00
CA VAL A 300 -39.73 12.85 3.28
C VAL A 300 -40.18 12.15 2.00
N VAL A 301 -40.50 12.91 0.94
CA VAL A 301 -40.89 12.34 -0.37
C VAL A 301 -39.76 11.49 -0.95
N LEU A 302 -38.51 11.96 -0.93
CA LEU A 302 -37.36 11.18 -1.41
C LEU A 302 -37.14 9.88 -0.62
N VAL A 303 -37.29 9.92 0.70
CA VAL A 303 -37.19 8.73 1.55
C VAL A 303 -38.34 7.76 1.28
N LEU A 304 -39.58 8.25 1.14
CA LEU A 304 -40.73 7.42 0.80
C LEU A 304 -40.59 6.77 -0.59
N VAL A 305 -40.14 7.53 -1.60
CA VAL A 305 -39.89 6.99 -2.95
C VAL A 305 -38.77 5.95 -2.93
N LYS A 306 -37.68 6.15 -2.16
CA LYS A 306 -36.63 5.13 -2.02
C LYS A 306 -37.11 3.88 -1.29
N LEU A 307 -37.94 4.00 -0.25
CA LEU A 307 -38.57 2.87 0.45
C LEU A 307 -39.59 2.11 -0.42
N LEU A 308 -40.34 2.84 -1.25
CA LEU A 308 -41.24 2.25 -2.24
C LEU A 308 -40.45 1.52 -3.33
N ASN A 309 -39.36 2.12 -3.82
CA ASN A 309 -38.48 1.52 -4.83
C ASN A 309 -37.89 0.19 -4.36
N GLU A 310 -37.40 0.08 -3.12
CA GLU A 310 -36.91 -1.20 -2.57
C GLU A 310 -38.01 -2.29 -2.50
N LYS A 311 -39.25 -1.93 -2.17
CA LYS A 311 -40.39 -2.88 -2.21
C LYS A 311 -40.80 -3.25 -3.63
N LEU A 312 -40.76 -2.30 -4.55
CA LEU A 312 -41.27 -2.42 -5.92
C LEU A 312 -40.22 -2.97 -6.92
N LYS A 313 -38.94 -3.04 -6.52
CA LYS A 313 -37.82 -3.70 -7.22
C LYS A 313 -38.07 -5.18 -7.54
N ARG A 314 -39.02 -5.84 -6.87
CA ARG A 314 -39.48 -7.20 -7.22
C ARG A 314 -40.37 -7.24 -8.47
N TYR A 315 -40.90 -6.11 -8.91
CA TYR A 315 -41.86 -6.00 -10.02
C TYR A 315 -41.43 -5.07 -11.15
N LEU A 316 -40.63 -4.03 -10.87
CA LEU A 316 -40.08 -3.14 -11.90
C LEU A 316 -38.63 -3.50 -12.23
N PRO A 317 -38.26 -3.65 -13.53
CA PRO A 317 -36.89 -3.89 -13.95
C PRO A 317 -36.01 -2.63 -13.89
N LEU A 318 -36.59 -1.45 -13.68
CA LEU A 318 -35.91 -0.16 -13.60
C LEU A 318 -36.22 0.53 -12.27
N PRO A 319 -35.22 1.16 -11.62
CA PRO A 319 -35.44 1.93 -10.40
C PRO A 319 -36.23 3.20 -10.71
N ILE A 320 -37.17 3.57 -9.84
CA ILE A 320 -37.95 4.80 -9.98
C ILE A 320 -37.00 6.01 -9.85
N PRO A 321 -37.05 6.98 -10.79
CA PRO A 321 -36.15 8.14 -10.83
C PRO A 321 -36.53 9.22 -9.81
N GLY A 322 -36.61 8.85 -8.54
CA GLY A 322 -37.17 9.67 -7.46
C GLY A 322 -36.49 11.03 -7.26
N GLU A 323 -35.18 11.11 -7.50
CA GLU A 323 -34.44 12.39 -7.39
C GLU A 323 -34.90 13.39 -8.45
N LEU A 324 -35.14 12.94 -9.69
CA LEU A 324 -35.67 13.77 -10.77
C LEU A 324 -37.16 14.07 -10.61
N LEU A 325 -37.97 13.11 -10.16
CA LEU A 325 -39.41 13.31 -9.93
C LEU A 325 -39.67 14.33 -8.82
N THR A 326 -38.92 14.28 -7.72
CA THR A 326 -38.97 15.33 -6.68
C THR A 326 -38.48 16.67 -7.23
N LEU A 327 -37.45 16.69 -8.09
CA LEU A 327 -36.95 17.92 -8.70
C LEU A 327 -38.03 18.62 -9.55
N ILE A 328 -38.61 17.89 -10.51
CA ILE A 328 -39.66 18.40 -11.41
C ILE A 328 -40.89 18.81 -10.61
N GLY A 329 -41.35 17.98 -9.68
CA GLY A 329 -42.52 18.26 -8.84
C GLY A 329 -42.33 19.49 -7.97
N ALA A 330 -41.18 19.61 -7.28
CA ALA A 330 -40.90 20.76 -6.44
C ALA A 330 -40.69 22.06 -7.24
N THR A 331 -40.10 21.98 -8.44
CA THR A 331 -40.00 23.14 -9.35
C THR A 331 -41.37 23.59 -9.85
N GLY A 332 -42.25 22.67 -10.26
CA GLY A 332 -43.62 22.99 -10.68
C GLY A 332 -44.46 23.61 -9.56
N ILE A 333 -44.31 23.11 -8.33
CA ILE A 333 -44.92 23.71 -7.12
C ILE A 333 -44.30 25.09 -6.83
N SER A 334 -42.98 25.25 -6.96
CA SER A 334 -42.29 26.52 -6.71
C SER A 334 -42.74 27.64 -7.64
N TYR A 335 -42.90 27.31 -8.93
CA TYR A 335 -43.48 28.19 -9.93
C TYR A 335 -44.96 28.49 -9.65
N GLY A 336 -45.81 27.47 -9.52
CA GLY A 336 -47.26 27.63 -9.37
C GLY A 336 -47.73 28.20 -8.03
N ALA A 337 -46.90 28.17 -6.99
CA ALA A 337 -47.18 28.75 -5.67
C ALA A 337 -46.27 29.96 -5.34
N GLU A 338 -45.46 30.44 -6.28
CA GLU A 338 -44.57 31.60 -6.16
C GLU A 338 -43.72 31.56 -4.87
N LEU A 339 -43.11 30.41 -4.56
CA LEU A 339 -42.46 30.17 -3.26
C LEU A 339 -41.35 31.18 -2.95
N ARG A 340 -40.68 31.70 -3.98
CA ARG A 340 -39.69 32.76 -3.87
C ARG A 340 -40.26 34.06 -3.30
N GLU A 341 -41.40 34.51 -3.82
CA GLU A 341 -41.98 35.81 -3.49
C GLU A 341 -42.83 35.75 -2.21
N ARG A 342 -43.66 34.70 -2.09
CA ARG A 342 -44.60 34.55 -0.96
C ARG A 342 -43.96 34.00 0.31
N PHE A 343 -42.94 33.15 0.18
CA PHE A 343 -42.32 32.42 1.30
C PHE A 343 -40.81 32.63 1.41
N GLN A 344 -40.23 33.57 0.64
CA GLN A 344 -38.82 33.95 0.66
C GLN A 344 -37.86 32.76 0.45
N VAL A 345 -38.31 31.77 -0.32
CA VAL A 345 -37.54 30.55 -0.61
C VAL A 345 -36.46 30.86 -1.63
N ASP A 346 -35.20 30.58 -1.28
CA ASP A 346 -34.07 30.78 -2.18
C ASP A 346 -34.05 29.73 -3.32
N VAL A 347 -33.96 30.20 -4.56
CA VAL A 347 -34.04 29.41 -5.80
C VAL A 347 -32.74 29.46 -6.59
N VAL A 348 -32.56 28.49 -7.50
CA VAL A 348 -31.37 28.37 -8.36
C VAL A 348 -31.13 29.60 -9.23
N GLY A 349 -32.19 30.23 -9.75
CA GLY A 349 -32.07 31.41 -10.61
C GLY A 349 -31.74 31.06 -12.06
N ASN A 350 -31.33 32.05 -12.85
CA ASN A 350 -31.23 31.89 -14.29
C ASN A 350 -30.02 31.03 -14.71
N ILE A 351 -30.28 29.84 -15.26
CA ILE A 351 -29.24 28.96 -15.83
C ILE A 351 -28.99 29.40 -17.28
N THR A 352 -27.74 29.66 -17.64
CA THR A 352 -27.36 29.94 -19.02
C THR A 352 -27.47 28.66 -19.87
N THR A 353 -28.27 28.72 -20.93
CA THR A 353 -28.44 27.62 -21.90
C THR A 353 -27.38 27.69 -23.00
N GLY A 354 -26.97 26.52 -23.50
CA GLY A 354 -25.95 26.41 -24.55
C GLY A 354 -24.60 25.90 -24.03
N LEU A 355 -23.56 25.96 -24.86
CA LEU A 355 -22.20 25.59 -24.47
C LEU A 355 -21.31 26.84 -24.40
N ILE A 356 -20.52 26.94 -23.35
CA ILE A 356 -19.46 27.95 -23.20
C ILE A 356 -18.26 27.63 -24.11
N PRO A 357 -17.60 28.66 -24.69
CA PRO A 357 -16.37 28.48 -25.45
C PRO A 357 -15.20 28.06 -24.53
N PRO A 358 -14.17 27.40 -25.07
CA PRO A 358 -13.00 27.02 -24.29
C PRO A 358 -12.18 28.26 -23.88
N VAL A 359 -11.72 28.29 -22.62
CA VAL A 359 -10.94 29.37 -22.00
C VAL A 359 -9.65 28.78 -21.39
N PRO A 360 -8.47 29.41 -21.59
CA PRO A 360 -7.23 28.93 -20.98
C PRO A 360 -7.18 29.17 -19.45
N PRO A 361 -6.48 28.31 -18.69
CA PRO A 361 -6.26 28.49 -17.26
C PRO A 361 -5.39 29.73 -16.97
N LYS A 362 -5.70 30.51 -15.92
CA LYS A 362 -4.93 31.72 -15.56
C LYS A 362 -3.60 31.32 -14.91
N THR A 363 -2.49 31.50 -15.62
CA THR A 363 -1.14 31.12 -15.17
C THR A 363 -0.68 31.83 -13.90
N GLU A 364 -1.16 33.06 -13.67
CA GLU A 364 -0.89 33.87 -12.47
C GLU A 364 -1.29 33.14 -11.17
N LEU A 365 -2.38 32.37 -11.21
CA LEU A 365 -2.90 31.65 -10.05
C LEU A 365 -2.15 30.34 -9.76
N PHE A 366 -1.22 29.91 -10.62
CA PHE A 366 -0.56 28.60 -10.49
C PHE A 366 0.25 28.49 -9.20
N ALA A 367 0.99 29.53 -8.82
CA ALA A 367 1.80 29.54 -7.60
C ALA A 367 0.94 29.40 -6.33
N THR A 368 -0.20 30.09 -6.28
CA THR A 368 -1.13 30.06 -5.15
C THR A 368 -1.89 28.74 -5.05
N LEU A 369 -2.27 28.14 -6.18
CA LEU A 369 -3.11 26.94 -6.22
C LEU A 369 -2.32 25.62 -6.16
N VAL A 370 -0.98 25.64 -6.27
CA VAL A 370 -0.16 24.43 -6.45
C VAL A 370 -0.33 23.38 -5.34
N GLY A 371 -0.34 23.78 -4.07
CA GLY A 371 -0.50 22.87 -2.93
C GLY A 371 -1.89 22.24 -2.87
N ASN A 372 -2.92 23.08 -3.02
CA ASN A 372 -4.32 22.67 -3.02
C ASN A 372 -4.62 21.73 -4.20
N ALA A 373 -4.06 22.02 -5.37
CA ALA A 373 -4.16 21.18 -6.55
C ALA A 373 -3.51 19.80 -6.34
N PHE A 374 -2.35 19.74 -5.69
CA PHE A 374 -1.71 18.46 -5.36
C PHE A 374 -2.55 17.63 -4.37
N ALA A 375 -3.07 18.26 -3.31
CA ALA A 375 -3.94 17.58 -2.35
C ALA A 375 -5.22 17.02 -3.01
N ILE A 376 -5.91 17.85 -3.80
CA ILE A 376 -7.14 17.46 -4.53
C ILE A 376 -6.84 16.40 -5.60
N ALA A 377 -5.67 16.45 -6.25
CA ALA A 377 -5.22 15.41 -7.18
C ALA A 377 -5.08 14.04 -6.50
N VAL A 378 -4.45 13.99 -5.32
CA VAL A 378 -4.27 12.76 -4.53
C VAL A 378 -5.60 12.25 -3.99
N VAL A 379 -6.45 13.10 -3.40
CA VAL A 379 -7.79 12.73 -2.90
C VAL A 379 -8.67 12.19 -4.04
N GLY A 380 -8.75 12.93 -5.16
CA GLY A 380 -9.62 12.57 -6.29
C GLY A 380 -9.23 11.25 -6.93
N PHE A 381 -7.94 10.95 -7.01
CA PHE A 381 -7.43 9.66 -7.48
C PHE A 381 -7.63 8.54 -6.46
N ALA A 382 -7.30 8.77 -5.19
CA ALA A 382 -7.44 7.80 -4.10
C ALA A 382 -8.83 7.16 -4.05
N ILE A 383 -9.88 7.98 -4.19
CA ILE A 383 -11.26 7.52 -4.20
C ILE A 383 -11.59 6.76 -5.50
N ALA A 384 -11.14 7.26 -6.66
CA ALA A 384 -11.37 6.63 -7.96
C ALA A 384 -10.79 5.21 -8.06
N ILE A 385 -9.52 5.02 -7.66
CA ILE A 385 -8.88 3.71 -7.72
C ILE A 385 -9.39 2.73 -6.66
N SER A 386 -9.72 3.22 -5.46
CA SER A 386 -10.33 2.39 -4.41
C SER A 386 -11.67 1.83 -4.87
N LEU A 387 -12.53 2.69 -5.45
CA LEU A 387 -13.82 2.25 -5.98
C LEU A 387 -13.66 1.37 -7.23
N GLY A 388 -12.70 1.69 -8.10
CA GLY A 388 -12.36 0.87 -9.27
C GLY A 388 -11.96 -0.55 -8.88
N ASN A 389 -11.13 -0.71 -7.85
CA ASN A 389 -10.70 -2.00 -7.34
C ASN A 389 -11.84 -2.80 -6.70
N ILE A 390 -12.78 -2.15 -5.99
CA ILE A 390 -13.96 -2.83 -5.42
C ILE A 390 -14.81 -3.48 -6.52
N PHE A 391 -15.11 -2.76 -7.62
CA PHE A 391 -15.84 -3.35 -8.74
C PHE A 391 -15.01 -4.35 -9.56
N ALA A 392 -13.69 -4.12 -9.69
CA ALA A 392 -12.79 -5.06 -10.36
C ALA A 392 -12.77 -6.43 -9.67
N LEU A 393 -12.66 -6.45 -8.33
CA LEU A 393 -12.73 -7.66 -7.52
C LEU A 393 -14.10 -8.34 -7.60
N ARG A 394 -15.19 -7.58 -7.54
CA ARG A 394 -16.56 -8.14 -7.62
C ARG A 394 -16.87 -8.79 -8.98
N HIS A 395 -16.40 -8.19 -10.08
CA HIS A 395 -16.72 -8.62 -11.45
C HIS A 395 -15.56 -9.32 -12.17
N GLY A 396 -14.52 -9.73 -11.44
CA GLY A 396 -13.41 -10.55 -11.96
C GLY A 396 -12.53 -9.89 -13.03
N TYR A 397 -12.46 -8.56 -13.08
CA TYR A 397 -11.57 -7.82 -13.99
C TYR A 397 -10.39 -7.17 -13.25
N ARG A 398 -9.50 -6.51 -14.00
CA ARG A 398 -8.35 -5.77 -13.46
C ARG A 398 -8.37 -4.31 -13.92
N VAL A 399 -7.86 -3.44 -13.07
CA VAL A 399 -7.72 -1.99 -13.28
C VAL A 399 -6.22 -1.66 -13.21
N ASP A 400 -5.72 -0.81 -14.11
CA ASP A 400 -4.34 -0.30 -14.04
C ASP A 400 -4.35 1.05 -13.32
N SER A 401 -3.89 1.07 -12.06
CA SER A 401 -3.85 2.28 -11.23
C SER A 401 -3.18 3.47 -11.90
N ASN A 402 -2.21 3.25 -12.79
CA ASN A 402 -1.50 4.33 -13.47
C ASN A 402 -2.30 4.85 -14.68
N GLN A 403 -3.04 3.97 -15.36
CA GLN A 403 -3.94 4.39 -16.44
C GLN A 403 -5.18 5.08 -15.89
N GLU A 404 -5.74 4.66 -14.75
CA GLU A 404 -6.80 5.42 -14.06
C GLU A 404 -6.34 6.83 -13.64
N LEU A 405 -5.11 6.94 -13.14
CA LEU A 405 -4.48 8.20 -12.76
C LEU A 405 -4.32 9.14 -13.97
N VAL A 406 -3.86 8.63 -15.12
CA VAL A 406 -3.83 9.39 -16.38
C VAL A 406 -5.23 9.70 -16.90
N ALA A 407 -6.19 8.77 -16.84
CA ALA A 407 -7.54 8.93 -17.36
C ALA A 407 -8.34 10.00 -16.59
N LEU A 408 -8.29 9.96 -15.26
CA LEU A 408 -8.89 11.00 -14.41
C LEU A 408 -8.17 12.34 -14.59
N GLY A 409 -6.85 12.32 -14.72
CA GLY A 409 -6.05 13.53 -14.97
C GLY A 409 -6.41 14.21 -16.30
N LEU A 410 -6.52 13.45 -17.38
CA LEU A 410 -6.99 13.95 -18.68
C LEU A 410 -8.44 14.44 -18.61
N SER A 411 -9.30 13.79 -17.82
CA SER A 411 -10.70 14.20 -17.62
C SER A 411 -10.80 15.58 -16.95
N ASN A 412 -9.98 15.83 -15.93
CA ASN A 412 -9.87 17.13 -15.27
C ASN A 412 -9.19 18.18 -16.18
N LEU A 413 -8.04 17.85 -16.79
CA LEU A 413 -7.25 18.76 -17.62
C LEU A 413 -7.93 19.17 -18.93
N ILE A 414 -8.74 18.30 -19.55
CA ILE A 414 -9.53 18.67 -20.72
C ILE A 414 -10.81 19.42 -20.27
N GLY A 415 -11.44 18.99 -19.18
CA GLY A 415 -12.61 19.66 -18.61
C GLY A 415 -12.33 21.11 -18.19
N SER A 416 -11.14 21.42 -17.67
CA SER A 416 -10.79 22.78 -17.22
C SER A 416 -10.85 23.83 -18.32
N PHE A 417 -10.57 23.48 -19.58
CA PHE A 417 -10.73 24.41 -20.70
C PHE A 417 -12.19 24.79 -20.91
N PHE A 418 -13.13 23.89 -20.62
CA PHE A 418 -14.58 24.15 -20.62
C PHE A 418 -15.08 24.57 -19.23
N GLN A 419 -14.25 25.30 -18.48
CA GLN A 419 -14.53 25.87 -17.15
C GLN A 419 -15.04 24.85 -16.11
N CYS A 420 -14.76 23.56 -16.27
CA CYS A 420 -15.18 22.53 -15.32
C CYS A 420 -14.27 22.51 -14.08
N PHE A 421 -14.86 22.27 -12.91
CA PHE A 421 -14.14 22.10 -11.66
C PHE A 421 -13.73 20.61 -11.44
N PRO A 422 -12.79 20.31 -10.52
CA PRO A 422 -12.32 18.94 -10.28
C PRO A 422 -13.41 17.87 -10.08
N VAL A 423 -13.31 16.77 -10.81
CA VAL A 423 -14.19 15.60 -10.73
C VAL A 423 -13.53 14.37 -10.13
N SER A 424 -14.35 13.41 -9.68
CA SER A 424 -13.96 12.05 -9.31
C SER A 424 -15.15 11.08 -9.51
N CYS A 425 -15.03 9.83 -9.07
CA CYS A 425 -16.15 8.89 -9.07
C CYS A 425 -17.10 9.11 -7.88
N SER A 426 -18.35 8.64 -7.99
CA SER A 426 -19.26 8.53 -6.84
C SER A 426 -19.71 7.09 -6.59
N MET A 427 -19.64 6.64 -5.33
CA MET A 427 -20.13 5.33 -4.89
C MET A 427 -21.63 5.16 -5.18
N SER A 428 -22.46 6.17 -4.92
CA SER A 428 -23.91 6.10 -5.15
C SER A 428 -24.28 5.91 -6.62
N ARG A 429 -23.65 6.69 -7.51
CA ARG A 429 -23.88 6.63 -8.95
C ARG A 429 -23.36 5.32 -9.56
N SER A 430 -22.19 4.87 -9.13
CA SER A 430 -21.59 3.61 -9.61
C SER A 430 -22.39 2.37 -9.18
N LEU A 431 -22.94 2.36 -7.95
CA LEU A 431 -23.85 1.30 -7.50
C LEU A 431 -25.18 1.28 -8.27
N VAL A 432 -25.66 2.43 -8.76
CA VAL A 432 -26.84 2.48 -9.64
C VAL A 432 -26.49 2.03 -11.05
N GLN A 433 -25.31 2.40 -11.58
CA GLN A 433 -24.81 1.89 -12.87
C GLN A 433 -24.75 0.36 -12.89
N GLU A 434 -24.08 -0.24 -11.90
CA GLU A 434 -24.03 -1.70 -11.69
C GLU A 434 -25.44 -2.27 -11.47
N GLY A 435 -26.21 -1.70 -10.53
CA GLY A 435 -27.52 -2.20 -10.12
C GLY A 435 -28.64 -2.08 -11.17
N THR A 436 -28.37 -1.44 -12.30
CA THR A 436 -29.26 -1.38 -13.48
C THR A 436 -28.73 -2.13 -14.70
N GLY A 437 -27.66 -2.91 -14.55
CA GLY A 437 -27.11 -3.75 -15.61
C GLY A 437 -26.11 -3.05 -16.54
N GLY A 438 -25.54 -1.91 -16.12
CA GLY A 438 -24.39 -1.31 -16.79
C GLY A 438 -23.16 -2.21 -16.65
N ASN A 439 -22.57 -2.59 -17.79
CA ASN A 439 -21.42 -3.49 -17.91
C ASN A 439 -20.15 -2.76 -18.40
N THR A 440 -20.28 -1.56 -18.97
CA THR A 440 -19.16 -0.78 -19.52
C THR A 440 -19.33 0.73 -19.36
N GLN A 441 -18.29 1.49 -19.74
CA GLN A 441 -18.33 2.95 -19.80
C GLN A 441 -19.21 3.52 -20.93
N VAL A 442 -19.84 2.69 -21.77
CA VAL A 442 -20.93 3.16 -22.66
C VAL A 442 -22.04 3.82 -21.84
N ALA A 443 -22.30 3.35 -20.61
CA ALA A 443 -23.21 4.01 -19.67
C ALA A 443 -22.77 5.44 -19.32
N GLY A 444 -21.47 5.67 -19.11
CA GLY A 444 -20.89 7.01 -18.89
C GLY A 444 -21.05 7.92 -20.11
N ALA A 445 -20.82 7.40 -21.32
CA ALA A 445 -21.03 8.14 -22.56
C ALA A 445 -22.50 8.53 -22.76
N VAL A 446 -23.43 7.58 -22.62
CA VAL A 446 -24.89 7.83 -22.65
C VAL A 446 -25.30 8.87 -21.61
N SER A 447 -24.75 8.78 -20.39
CA SER A 447 -25.03 9.73 -19.33
C SER A 447 -24.59 11.16 -19.69
N SER A 448 -23.36 11.30 -20.20
CA SER A 448 -22.83 12.60 -20.64
C SER A 448 -23.66 13.22 -21.78
N LEU A 449 -24.12 12.40 -22.74
CA LEU A 449 -24.97 12.84 -23.85
C LEU A 449 -26.36 13.29 -23.40
N PHE A 450 -26.94 12.64 -22.38
CA PHE A 450 -28.21 13.07 -21.80
C PHE A 450 -28.08 14.39 -21.03
N ILE A 451 -26.98 14.60 -20.30
CA ILE A 451 -26.67 15.89 -19.66
C ILE A 451 -26.46 17.00 -20.72
N LEU A 452 -25.83 16.71 -21.85
CA LEU A 452 -25.70 17.65 -22.97
C LEU A 452 -27.08 18.10 -23.50
N LEU A 453 -28.02 17.17 -23.69
CA LEU A 453 -29.39 17.51 -24.11
C LEU A 453 -30.10 18.43 -23.08
N ILE A 454 -29.87 18.20 -21.79
CA ILE A 454 -30.41 19.07 -20.72
C ILE A 454 -29.83 20.48 -20.80
N ILE A 455 -28.51 20.62 -20.93
CA ILE A 455 -27.81 21.91 -21.07
C ILE A 455 -28.32 22.71 -22.28
N LEU A 456 -28.61 22.03 -23.40
CA LEU A 456 -29.03 22.66 -24.65
C LEU A 456 -30.53 22.99 -24.75
N LYS A 457 -31.40 22.35 -23.94
CA LYS A 457 -32.86 22.47 -24.10
C LYS A 457 -33.71 22.58 -22.82
N LEU A 458 -33.18 22.24 -21.65
CA LEU A 458 -33.95 22.16 -20.40
C LEU A 458 -33.39 23.02 -19.26
N GLY A 459 -32.29 23.78 -19.47
CA GLY A 459 -31.70 24.64 -18.44
C GLY A 459 -32.67 25.64 -17.81
N GLU A 460 -33.50 26.29 -18.63
CA GLU A 460 -34.51 27.27 -18.18
C GLU A 460 -35.57 26.66 -17.26
N LEU A 461 -35.89 25.36 -17.40
CA LEU A 461 -36.91 24.68 -16.59
C LEU A 461 -36.56 24.69 -15.10
N PHE A 462 -35.27 24.75 -14.74
CA PHE A 462 -34.80 24.71 -13.35
C PHE A 462 -34.64 26.09 -12.71
N ARG A 463 -35.14 27.17 -13.34
CA ARG A 463 -34.99 28.55 -12.84
C ARG A 463 -35.53 28.77 -11.43
N ASP A 464 -36.73 28.28 -11.18
CA ASP A 464 -37.46 28.46 -9.91
C ASP A 464 -37.29 27.28 -8.95
N LEU A 465 -36.34 26.37 -9.22
CA LEU A 465 -35.98 25.24 -8.37
C LEU A 465 -35.46 25.72 -7.00
N PRO A 466 -36.09 25.37 -5.86
CA PRO A 466 -35.58 25.75 -4.54
C PRO A 466 -34.25 25.07 -4.19
N LYS A 467 -33.28 25.83 -3.70
CA LYS A 467 -31.99 25.28 -3.22
C LYS A 467 -32.16 24.33 -2.03
N ALA A 468 -33.21 24.53 -1.24
CA ALA A 468 -33.67 23.62 -0.18
C ALA A 468 -33.93 22.17 -0.67
N VAL A 469 -34.42 21.99 -1.91
CA VAL A 469 -34.66 20.66 -2.49
C VAL A 469 -33.35 19.98 -2.86
N LEU A 470 -32.41 20.73 -3.45
CA LEU A 470 -31.07 20.24 -3.77
C LEU A 470 -30.32 19.77 -2.51
N ALA A 471 -30.43 20.53 -1.42
CA ALA A 471 -29.88 20.15 -0.12
C ALA A 471 -30.51 18.87 0.45
N ALA A 472 -31.84 18.73 0.36
CA ALA A 472 -32.54 17.51 0.76
C ALA A 472 -32.10 16.28 -0.06
N VAL A 473 -31.88 16.43 -1.38
CA VAL A 473 -31.33 15.37 -2.24
C VAL A 473 -29.93 14.95 -1.79
N ILE A 474 -29.03 15.89 -1.47
CA ILE A 474 -27.71 15.58 -0.93
C ILE A 474 -27.83 14.79 0.38
N ILE A 475 -28.59 15.30 1.37
CA ILE A 475 -28.71 14.69 2.70
C ILE A 475 -29.24 13.24 2.60
N VAL A 476 -30.27 13.00 1.78
CA VAL A 476 -30.82 11.65 1.57
C VAL A 476 -29.84 10.72 0.84
N ASN A 477 -28.91 11.25 0.04
CA ASN A 477 -27.86 10.47 -0.63
C ASN A 477 -26.65 10.15 0.25
N LEU A 478 -26.31 11.01 1.23
CA LEU A 478 -25.22 10.74 2.18
C LEU A 478 -25.49 9.53 3.09
N LYS A 479 -26.74 9.06 3.21
CA LYS A 479 -27.14 7.87 3.98
C LYS A 479 -26.27 6.63 3.72
N GLY A 480 -25.80 6.44 2.48
CA GLY A 480 -24.92 5.33 2.12
C GLY A 480 -23.52 5.42 2.76
N MET A 481 -22.95 6.62 2.79
CA MET A 481 -21.64 6.91 3.40
C MET A 481 -21.76 6.90 4.93
N MET A 482 -22.79 7.56 5.48
CA MET A 482 -23.07 7.56 6.93
C MET A 482 -23.29 6.16 7.53
N LYS A 483 -23.66 5.14 6.73
CA LYS A 483 -23.77 3.75 7.21
C LYS A 483 -22.40 3.14 7.60
N GLN A 484 -21.29 3.69 7.08
CA GLN A 484 -19.92 3.22 7.35
C GLN A 484 -19.50 3.38 8.82
N PHE A 485 -20.19 4.19 9.64
CA PHE A 485 -20.01 4.19 11.10
C PHE A 485 -20.18 2.79 11.74
N SER A 486 -20.94 1.89 11.12
CA SER A 486 -21.07 0.51 11.58
C SER A 486 -19.77 -0.31 11.52
N ASP A 487 -18.77 0.15 10.75
CA ASP A 487 -17.49 -0.56 10.63
C ASP A 487 -16.69 -0.52 11.94
N ILE A 488 -16.89 0.51 12.79
CA ILE A 488 -16.26 0.61 14.12
C ILE A 488 -16.47 -0.69 14.92
N CYS A 489 -17.71 -1.19 14.97
CA CYS A 489 -18.05 -2.40 15.72
C CYS A 489 -17.51 -3.69 15.08
N SER A 490 -17.24 -3.68 13.77
CA SER A 490 -16.63 -4.79 13.05
C SER A 490 -15.11 -4.82 13.28
N LEU A 491 -14.44 -3.68 13.06
CA LEU A 491 -13.00 -3.52 13.25
C LEU A 491 -12.60 -3.71 14.73
N TRP A 492 -13.44 -3.29 15.70
CA TRP A 492 -13.25 -3.59 17.13
C TRP A 492 -13.21 -5.10 17.44
N LYS A 493 -13.84 -5.94 16.62
CA LYS A 493 -13.80 -7.41 16.77
C LYS A 493 -12.70 -8.06 15.91
N ALA A 494 -12.38 -7.50 14.76
CA ALA A 494 -11.45 -8.08 13.79
C ALA A 494 -9.98 -7.67 13.99
N ASN A 495 -9.66 -6.37 13.97
CA ASN A 495 -8.28 -5.87 14.09
C ASN A 495 -8.23 -4.48 14.74
N ARG A 496 -7.61 -4.43 15.92
CA ARG A 496 -7.43 -3.21 16.74
C ARG A 496 -6.72 -2.08 16.00
N VAL A 497 -5.78 -2.41 15.12
CA VAL A 497 -4.94 -1.41 14.42
C VAL A 497 -5.67 -0.80 13.24
N ASP A 498 -6.53 -1.58 12.57
CA ASP A 498 -7.34 -1.08 11.45
C ASP A 498 -8.45 -0.14 11.97
N LEU A 499 -9.00 -0.46 13.14
CA LEU A 499 -9.84 0.48 13.89
C LEU A 499 -9.08 1.76 14.27
N LEU A 500 -7.82 1.65 14.71
CA LEU A 500 -7.03 2.82 15.11
C LEU A 500 -6.76 3.74 13.90
N ILE A 501 -6.47 3.16 12.73
CA ILE A 501 -6.39 3.90 11.45
C ILE A 501 -7.74 4.57 11.13
N TRP A 502 -8.86 3.83 11.25
CA TRP A 502 -10.20 4.35 11.01
C TRP A 502 -10.51 5.56 11.92
N LEU A 503 -10.25 5.45 13.22
CA LEU A 503 -10.53 6.49 14.22
C LEU A 503 -9.63 7.73 14.03
N VAL A 504 -8.31 7.54 13.87
CA VAL A 504 -7.39 8.68 13.66
C VAL A 504 -7.72 9.40 12.36
N THR A 505 -8.04 8.67 11.28
CA THR A 505 -8.46 9.27 10.01
C THR A 505 -9.75 10.08 10.17
N PHE A 506 -10.77 9.51 10.82
CA PHE A 506 -12.05 10.17 11.02
C PHE A 506 -11.90 11.46 11.85
N VAL A 507 -11.15 11.41 12.95
CA VAL A 507 -10.91 12.57 13.84
C VAL A 507 -10.05 13.63 13.15
N ALA A 508 -8.94 13.25 12.51
CA ALA A 508 -8.07 14.19 11.79
C ALA A 508 -8.83 14.91 10.67
N THR A 509 -9.66 14.20 9.91
CA THR A 509 -10.43 14.77 8.78
C THR A 509 -11.51 15.75 9.24
N ILE A 510 -12.12 15.56 10.41
CA ILE A 510 -13.11 16.51 10.96
C ILE A 510 -12.44 17.72 11.62
N LEU A 511 -11.28 17.55 12.26
CA LEU A 511 -10.62 18.62 13.01
C LEU A 511 -9.64 19.46 12.17
N LEU A 512 -9.08 18.93 11.09
CA LEU A 512 -7.99 19.55 10.30
C LEU A 512 -8.36 19.78 8.83
N ASP A 513 -9.63 19.65 8.45
CA ASP A 513 -10.13 19.62 7.07
C ASP A 513 -9.64 18.43 6.21
N LEU A 514 -10.13 18.36 4.97
CA LEU A 514 -10.09 17.19 4.08
C LEU A 514 -8.71 16.85 3.51
N ASP A 515 -7.83 17.82 3.37
CA ASP A 515 -6.49 17.70 2.80
C ASP A 515 -5.47 17.33 3.87
N ILE A 516 -5.36 18.12 4.95
CA ILE A 516 -4.48 17.85 6.08
C ILE A 516 -4.91 16.55 6.79
N GLY A 517 -6.23 16.33 6.92
CA GLY A 517 -6.79 15.09 7.44
C GLY A 517 -6.30 13.84 6.69
N LEU A 518 -6.33 13.87 5.35
CA LEU A 518 -5.80 12.74 4.56
C LEU A 518 -4.28 12.61 4.72
N ALA A 519 -3.53 13.71 4.71
CA ALA A 519 -2.06 13.68 4.85
C ALA A 519 -1.63 13.04 6.18
N VAL A 520 -2.24 13.47 7.29
CA VAL A 520 -2.03 12.87 8.63
C VAL A 520 -2.37 11.37 8.62
N SER A 521 -3.47 11.00 7.96
CA SER A 521 -3.94 9.60 7.90
C SER A 521 -2.98 8.68 7.14
N ILE A 522 -2.42 9.16 6.01
CA ILE A 522 -1.43 8.40 5.22
C ILE A 522 -0.14 8.23 6.02
N VAL A 523 0.39 9.31 6.63
CA VAL A 523 1.60 9.25 7.45
C VAL A 523 1.41 8.32 8.65
N PHE A 524 0.25 8.38 9.30
CA PHE A 524 -0.08 7.50 10.43
C PHE A 524 -0.23 6.02 10.02
N SER A 525 -0.86 5.75 8.88
CA SER A 525 -0.98 4.39 8.32
C SER A 525 0.40 3.80 8.00
N LEU A 526 1.29 4.58 7.37
CA LEU A 526 2.68 4.18 7.11
C LEU A 526 3.47 3.93 8.41
N LEU A 527 3.35 4.83 9.40
CA LEU A 527 4.01 4.70 10.69
C LEU A 527 3.57 3.43 11.44
N LEU A 528 2.27 3.09 11.42
CA LEU A 528 1.76 1.86 12.03
C LEU A 528 2.27 0.59 11.34
N VAL A 529 2.48 0.61 10.02
CA VAL A 529 3.15 -0.49 9.30
C VAL A 529 4.59 -0.66 9.78
N VAL A 530 5.35 0.43 9.90
CA VAL A 530 6.73 0.39 10.41
C VAL A 530 6.80 -0.12 11.86
N ILE A 531 5.94 0.37 12.75
CA ILE A 531 5.88 -0.07 14.15
C ILE A 531 5.53 -1.56 14.26
N ARG A 532 4.61 -2.07 13.41
CA ARG A 532 4.29 -3.50 13.37
C ARG A 532 5.47 -4.37 12.91
N MET A 533 6.30 -3.88 11.98
CA MET A 533 7.51 -4.59 11.53
C MET A 533 8.67 -4.56 12.55
N GLN A 534 8.68 -3.57 13.46
CA GLN A 534 9.67 -3.45 14.55
C GLN A 534 9.36 -4.32 15.76
N LEU A 535 8.14 -4.85 15.90
CA LEU A 535 7.69 -5.66 17.05
C LEU A 535 7.35 -7.11 16.67
N PRO A 536 8.30 -7.90 16.09
CA PRO A 536 8.06 -9.31 15.79
C PRO A 536 8.02 -10.17 17.06
N HIS A 537 7.30 -11.28 16.97
CA HIS A 537 7.40 -12.37 17.93
C HIS A 537 8.68 -13.19 17.68
N TYR A 538 9.40 -13.53 18.77
CA TYR A 538 10.62 -14.34 18.74
C TYR A 538 10.41 -15.69 19.47
N SER A 539 10.64 -16.78 18.75
CA SER A 539 10.31 -18.15 19.15
C SER A 539 11.56 -19.04 19.26
N ILE A 540 11.60 -19.94 20.26
CA ILE A 540 12.54 -21.07 20.29
C ILE A 540 11.78 -22.31 19.85
N LEU A 541 12.33 -23.05 18.88
CA LEU A 541 11.64 -24.20 18.32
C LEU A 541 12.08 -25.51 18.98
N GLY A 542 11.09 -26.31 19.35
CA GLY A 542 11.24 -27.71 19.70
C GLY A 542 10.79 -28.61 18.55
N GLN A 543 11.34 -29.81 18.51
CA GLN A 543 10.91 -30.87 17.60
C GLN A 543 9.68 -31.57 18.19
N VAL A 544 8.68 -31.87 17.36
CA VAL A 544 7.60 -32.79 17.71
C VAL A 544 8.16 -34.22 17.59
N PRO A 545 8.04 -35.09 18.63
CA PRO A 545 8.66 -36.41 18.66
C PRO A 545 8.45 -37.21 17.37
N ASP A 546 9.53 -37.86 16.91
CA ASP A 546 9.56 -38.76 15.76
C ASP A 546 9.10 -38.12 14.42
N THR A 547 9.20 -36.80 14.29
CA THR A 547 8.90 -36.05 13.04
C THR A 547 9.97 -34.99 12.71
N ASP A 548 9.92 -34.46 11.49
CA ASP A 548 10.69 -33.30 11.02
C ASP A 548 10.06 -31.95 11.40
N ILE A 549 8.98 -31.96 12.20
CA ILE A 549 8.15 -30.77 12.47
C ILE A 549 8.68 -29.99 13.68
N TYR A 550 9.07 -28.73 13.44
CA TYR A 550 9.51 -27.80 14.47
C TYR A 550 8.44 -26.75 14.80
N ARG A 551 8.12 -26.58 16.09
CA ARG A 551 7.09 -25.65 16.62
C ARG A 551 7.60 -24.90 17.84
N ASP A 552 6.98 -23.76 18.17
CA ASP A 552 7.35 -23.01 19.37
C ASP A 552 6.98 -23.81 20.63
N VAL A 553 7.97 -24.01 21.51
CA VAL A 553 7.82 -24.74 22.77
C VAL A 553 6.83 -24.03 23.73
N ALA A 554 6.69 -22.71 23.60
CA ALA A 554 5.74 -21.92 24.40
C ALA A 554 4.29 -22.02 23.90
N GLU A 555 4.07 -22.35 22.62
CA GLU A 555 2.74 -22.47 22.00
C GLU A 555 2.25 -23.94 21.95
N TYR A 556 3.17 -24.87 21.67
CA TYR A 556 2.83 -26.27 21.39
C TYR A 556 3.51 -27.22 22.38
N SER A 557 2.76 -27.66 23.40
CA SER A 557 3.24 -28.52 24.49
C SER A 557 3.77 -29.91 24.06
N GLY A 558 3.49 -30.34 22.83
CA GLY A 558 4.06 -31.55 22.23
C GLY A 558 5.48 -31.36 21.68
N ALA A 559 5.95 -30.14 21.48
CA ALA A 559 7.29 -29.84 20.97
C ALA A 559 8.30 -29.76 22.11
N LYS A 560 9.47 -30.39 21.94
CA LYS A 560 10.55 -30.42 22.94
C LYS A 560 11.83 -29.89 22.34
N GLU A 561 12.59 -29.10 23.10
CA GLU A 561 13.92 -28.67 22.68
C GLU A 561 14.84 -29.88 22.46
N VAL A 562 15.66 -29.82 21.41
CA VAL A 562 16.62 -30.87 21.09
C VAL A 562 17.84 -30.72 22.00
N PRO A 563 18.23 -31.74 22.79
CA PRO A 563 19.37 -31.63 23.69
C PRO A 563 20.67 -31.22 22.95
N GLY A 564 21.33 -30.17 23.44
CA GLY A 564 22.56 -29.65 22.84
C GLY A 564 22.38 -28.67 21.68
N VAL A 565 21.16 -28.48 21.16
CA VAL A 565 20.89 -27.63 19.98
C VAL A 565 19.76 -26.63 20.25
N LYS A 566 20.03 -25.33 20.10
CA LYS A 566 18.99 -24.28 20.15
C LYS A 566 18.57 -23.89 18.73
N VAL A 567 17.27 -23.92 18.45
CA VAL A 567 16.70 -23.40 17.19
C VAL A 567 15.95 -22.10 17.49
N PHE A 568 16.33 -20.99 16.85
CA PHE A 568 15.71 -19.68 17.02
C PHE A 568 15.03 -19.23 15.72
N ARG A 569 13.80 -18.75 15.83
CA ARG A 569 13.01 -18.22 14.71
C ARG A 569 12.37 -16.88 15.05
N SER A 570 12.61 -15.89 14.18
CA SER A 570 11.85 -14.64 14.14
C SER A 570 10.61 -14.77 13.25
N SER A 571 9.51 -14.12 13.63
CA SER A 571 8.31 -14.01 12.79
C SER A 571 8.39 -12.93 11.69
N ALA A 572 9.45 -12.10 11.67
CA ALA A 572 9.68 -11.10 10.63
C ALA A 572 11.14 -11.04 10.15
N THR A 573 11.31 -10.50 8.95
CA THR A 573 12.59 -10.18 8.31
C THR A 573 13.46 -9.28 9.21
N ILE A 574 14.77 -9.55 9.23
CA ILE A 574 15.78 -8.75 9.94
C ILE A 574 16.23 -7.60 9.04
N TYR A 575 16.18 -6.37 9.53
CA TYR A 575 16.61 -5.16 8.81
C TYR A 575 17.10 -4.09 9.79
N PHE A 576 17.63 -2.98 9.28
CA PHE A 576 18.31 -1.95 10.08
C PHE A 576 17.54 -1.45 11.31
N ALA A 577 16.20 -1.44 11.29
CA ALA A 577 15.38 -0.91 12.38
C ALA A 577 14.91 -1.94 13.42
N ASN A 578 15.19 -3.24 13.23
CA ASN A 578 14.89 -4.29 14.22
C ASN A 578 16.09 -5.22 14.55
N ALA A 579 17.25 -5.03 13.89
CA ALA A 579 18.42 -5.88 14.06
C ALA A 579 19.00 -5.91 15.50
N GLU A 580 18.92 -4.81 16.24
CA GLU A 580 19.35 -4.75 17.65
C GLU A 580 18.40 -5.56 18.55
N LEU A 581 17.08 -5.33 18.41
CA LEU A 581 16.04 -6.11 19.09
C LEU A 581 16.13 -7.62 18.78
N TYR A 582 16.52 -7.99 17.55
CA TYR A 582 16.76 -9.38 17.17
C TYR A 582 17.94 -9.97 17.94
N CYS A 583 19.08 -9.28 18.01
CA CYS A 583 20.26 -9.71 18.76
C CYS A 583 19.96 -9.89 20.25
N ASP A 584 19.31 -8.91 20.88
CA ASP A 584 19.03 -8.96 22.31
C ASP A 584 18.01 -10.05 22.63
N SER A 585 16.98 -10.20 21.81
CA SER A 585 15.98 -11.28 21.96
C SER A 585 16.60 -12.66 21.73
N LEU A 586 17.53 -12.79 20.80
CA LEU A 586 18.30 -14.03 20.57
C LEU A 586 19.14 -14.39 21.81
N LYS A 587 19.95 -13.45 22.32
CA LYS A 587 20.78 -13.65 23.53
C LYS A 587 19.91 -14.02 24.74
N GLN A 588 18.81 -13.29 24.95
CA GLN A 588 17.86 -13.54 26.04
C GLN A 588 17.17 -14.91 25.92
N LYS A 589 16.64 -15.27 24.74
CA LYS A 589 15.95 -16.55 24.50
C LYS A 589 16.90 -17.76 24.52
N CYS A 590 18.17 -17.58 24.21
CA CYS A 590 19.22 -18.58 24.43
C CYS A 590 19.55 -18.80 25.92
N GLY A 591 19.20 -17.86 26.81
CA GLY A 591 19.51 -17.93 28.23
C GLY A 591 20.98 -17.69 28.57
N VAL A 592 21.72 -17.01 27.69
CA VAL A 592 23.18 -16.82 27.80
C VAL A 592 23.53 -15.34 27.61
N ASP A 593 24.19 -14.76 28.62
CA ASP A 593 24.80 -13.43 28.52
C ASP A 593 26.13 -13.53 27.74
N VAL A 594 26.00 -13.53 26.41
CA VAL A 594 27.10 -13.70 25.45
C VAL A 594 28.15 -12.59 25.63
N ASP A 595 27.72 -11.34 25.78
CA ASP A 595 28.62 -10.18 25.88
C ASP A 595 29.43 -10.20 27.19
N HIS A 596 28.81 -10.59 28.30
CA HIS A 596 29.51 -10.77 29.56
C HIS A 596 30.50 -11.92 29.51
N LEU A 597 30.15 -13.06 28.89
CA LEU A 597 31.08 -14.18 28.70
C LEU A 597 32.29 -13.78 27.84
N ILE A 598 32.06 -13.11 26.70
CA ILE A 598 33.12 -12.57 25.83
C ILE A 598 33.99 -11.56 26.61
N SER A 599 33.39 -10.68 27.39
CA SER A 599 34.07 -9.71 28.25
C SER A 599 34.95 -10.41 29.30
N GLN A 600 34.44 -11.44 29.97
CA GLN A 600 35.20 -12.25 30.92
C GLN A 600 36.34 -13.03 30.25
N LYS A 601 36.09 -13.67 29.09
CA LYS A 601 37.09 -14.37 28.29
C LYS A 601 38.25 -13.45 27.93
N LYS A 602 37.95 -12.27 27.36
CA LYS A 602 38.95 -11.24 26.99
C LYS A 602 39.69 -10.69 28.21
N LYS A 603 39.04 -10.50 29.36
CA LYS A 603 39.70 -10.14 30.65
C LYS A 603 40.63 -11.25 31.17
N ARG A 604 40.23 -12.52 31.10
CA ARG A 604 41.02 -13.69 31.54
C ARG A 604 42.26 -13.89 30.66
N ILE A 605 42.12 -13.83 29.34
CA ILE A 605 43.23 -13.92 28.38
C ILE A 605 44.24 -12.78 28.61
N LYS A 606 43.80 -11.51 28.72
CA LYS A 606 44.70 -10.38 29.04
C LYS A 606 45.45 -10.59 30.38
N LYS A 607 44.81 -11.22 31.39
CA LYS A 607 45.45 -11.56 32.68
C LYS A 607 46.48 -12.69 32.55
N GLN A 608 46.24 -13.69 31.70
CA GLN A 608 47.23 -14.73 31.36
C GLN A 608 48.40 -14.15 30.57
N GLU A 609 48.14 -13.34 29.53
CA GLU A 609 49.18 -12.64 28.77
C GLU A 609 50.08 -11.80 29.67
N MET A 610 49.51 -11.01 30.59
CA MET A 610 50.31 -10.21 31.52
C MET A 610 51.13 -11.09 32.49
N LYS A 611 50.60 -12.24 32.93
CA LYS A 611 51.40 -13.24 33.68
C LYS A 611 52.56 -13.76 32.82
N ILE A 612 52.31 -14.16 31.57
CA ILE A 612 53.33 -14.69 30.65
C ILE A 612 54.38 -13.62 30.31
N LYS A 613 53.97 -12.37 30.06
CA LYS A 613 54.87 -11.22 29.83
C LYS A 613 55.73 -10.94 31.08
N ARG A 614 55.17 -11.01 32.29
CA ARG A 614 55.94 -10.89 33.56
C ARG A 614 56.90 -12.07 33.77
N MET A 615 56.48 -13.31 33.54
CA MET A 615 57.33 -14.51 33.62
C MET A 615 58.48 -14.48 32.60
N LYS A 616 58.22 -14.03 31.37
CA LYS A 616 59.25 -13.80 30.34
C LYS A 616 60.22 -12.71 30.77
N LYS A 617 59.77 -11.61 31.38
CA LYS A 617 60.65 -10.56 31.92
C LYS A 617 61.53 -11.10 33.06
N ALA A 618 60.96 -11.82 34.02
CA ALA A 618 61.70 -12.45 35.12
C ALA A 618 62.75 -13.47 34.62
N LYS A 619 62.38 -14.35 33.67
CA LYS A 619 63.34 -15.26 33.01
C LYS A 619 64.40 -14.53 32.19
N LYS A 620 64.14 -13.31 31.69
CA LYS A 620 65.16 -12.50 31.00
C LYS A 620 66.15 -11.87 32.00
N SER A 621 65.67 -11.42 33.16
CA SER A 621 66.53 -10.97 34.27
C SER A 621 67.43 -12.09 34.80
N GLN A 622 66.87 -13.28 35.09
CA GLN A 622 67.65 -14.45 35.53
C GLN A 622 68.66 -14.96 34.49
N LYS A 623 68.62 -14.48 33.24
CA LYS A 623 69.57 -14.86 32.18
C LYS A 623 70.70 -13.84 31.99
N GLN A 624 70.85 -12.86 32.89
CA GLN A 624 71.98 -11.92 32.91
C GLN A 624 73.06 -12.28 33.95
N ASP A 625 72.75 -13.16 34.91
CA ASP A 625 73.65 -13.54 36.01
C ASP A 625 74.55 -14.76 35.68
N ALA A 626 75.14 -14.80 34.47
CA ALA A 626 76.11 -15.82 34.05
C ALA A 626 77.19 -15.23 33.10
N PRO A 627 78.50 -15.51 33.29
CA PRO A 627 79.56 -14.63 32.76
C PRO A 627 80.22 -15.04 31.42
N SER A 628 80.70 -14.01 30.70
CA SER A 628 81.67 -14.04 29.57
C SER A 628 81.15 -14.60 28.21
N LYS A 629 81.68 -14.20 27.03
CA LYS A 629 82.86 -13.38 26.67
C LYS A 629 82.53 -12.17 25.75
N ILE A 630 83.56 -11.36 25.48
CA ILE A 630 83.58 -10.04 24.80
C ILE A 630 83.70 -10.14 23.27
N THR A 631 83.10 -9.18 22.52
CA THR A 631 83.69 -8.39 21.38
C THR A 631 82.76 -7.19 21.05
N THR A 632 83.23 -6.18 20.31
CA THR A 632 82.81 -4.75 20.37
C THR A 632 82.43 -4.13 19.00
N VAL A 633 82.18 -2.79 18.94
CA VAL A 633 82.08 -1.91 17.73
C VAL A 633 80.68 -1.94 17.05
N SER A 634 79.73 -1.01 17.33
CA SER A 634 79.53 0.42 16.90
C SER A 634 78.90 0.57 15.48
N VAL A 635 78.35 1.69 14.98
CA VAL A 635 78.42 3.15 15.30
C VAL A 635 77.02 3.83 15.27
N ASN A 636 76.91 5.03 15.83
CA ASN A 636 75.75 5.92 15.95
C ASN A 636 75.63 6.98 14.81
N VAL A 637 74.44 7.54 14.55
CA VAL A 637 74.23 8.82 13.82
C VAL A 637 73.05 9.62 14.42
N ASN A 638 73.26 10.91 14.74
CA ASN A 638 72.25 11.90 15.18
C ASN A 638 71.63 12.63 13.93
N THR A 639 70.62 13.50 13.92
CA THR A 639 70.20 14.70 14.73
C THR A 639 68.69 14.99 14.43
N GLY A 640 67.98 16.00 14.93
CA GLY A 640 68.25 17.19 15.77
C GLY A 640 66.95 17.98 16.12
N PHE A 641 67.09 19.18 16.71
CA PHE A 641 66.05 20.07 17.29
C PHE A 641 65.75 21.30 16.37
N GLU A 642 64.79 22.24 16.53
CA GLU A 642 63.68 22.67 17.47
C GLU A 642 62.78 23.64 16.62
N ASP A 643 61.59 24.20 16.92
CA ASP A 643 60.46 24.10 17.89
C ASP A 643 59.28 24.99 17.33
N ILE A 644 58.22 25.26 18.11
CA ILE A 644 57.29 26.42 18.08
C ILE A 644 55.93 26.25 17.32
N LYS A 645 54.85 26.10 18.11
CA LYS A 645 53.53 26.83 18.17
C LYS A 645 52.86 27.29 16.85
N SER A 646 51.54 27.34 16.63
CA SER A 646 50.28 27.11 17.40
C SER A 646 49.09 27.42 16.45
N ASN A 647 47.80 27.04 16.62
CA ASN A 647 47.05 26.29 17.64
C ASN A 647 45.73 25.72 17.04
N ASP A 648 44.90 25.06 17.88
CA ASP A 648 43.43 24.86 17.82
C ASP A 648 42.65 24.86 16.49
N VAL A 649 41.97 23.73 16.18
CA VAL A 649 40.49 23.57 16.10
C VAL A 649 40.14 22.09 15.81
N GLU A 650 38.89 21.70 16.05
CA GLU A 650 38.36 20.33 16.02
C GLU A 650 38.39 19.63 14.64
N GLY A 651 38.48 18.29 14.64
CA GLY A 651 38.30 17.47 13.43
C GLY A 651 38.66 16.00 13.60
N SER A 652 37.71 15.15 14.02
CA SER A 652 37.88 13.69 14.06
C SER A 652 37.20 13.00 12.87
N GLU A 653 37.97 12.67 11.84
CA GLU A 653 37.58 11.67 10.84
C GLU A 653 38.63 10.56 10.75
N ALA A 654 38.19 9.30 10.80
CA ALA A 654 39.05 8.14 10.63
C ALA A 654 39.13 7.72 9.16
N LYS A 655 40.36 7.55 8.63
CA LYS A 655 40.57 6.94 7.30
C LYS A 655 41.10 5.52 7.42
N VAL A 656 40.41 4.62 6.73
CA VAL A 656 40.75 3.21 6.55
C VAL A 656 41.88 3.09 5.53
N HIS A 657 42.78 2.12 5.72
CA HIS A 657 43.54 1.55 4.61
C HIS A 657 43.48 0.03 4.66
N GLN A 658 43.04 -0.57 3.56
CA GLN A 658 43.20 -1.99 3.27
C GLN A 658 44.68 -2.31 3.04
N ARG A 659 45.05 -3.59 3.15
CA ARG A 659 46.31 -4.11 2.61
C ARG A 659 46.07 -5.52 2.10
N GLU A 660 46.30 -5.72 0.82
CA GLU A 660 46.19 -7.02 0.15
C GLU A 660 47.43 -7.88 0.41
N GLU A 661 47.30 -9.17 0.16
CA GLU A 661 48.33 -10.18 0.37
C GLU A 661 49.20 -10.38 -0.87
N LEU A 662 50.47 -10.75 -0.67
CA LEU A 662 51.24 -11.53 -1.63
C LEU A 662 52.31 -12.32 -0.88
N GLU A 663 52.25 -13.64 -0.96
CA GLU A 663 53.34 -14.56 -0.60
C GLU A 663 54.45 -14.49 -1.70
N ASP A 664 55.66 -15.02 -1.57
CA ASP A 664 56.01 -16.41 -1.23
C ASP A 664 57.54 -16.58 -1.04
N ALA A 665 57.97 -17.77 -0.56
CA ALA A 665 59.31 -18.39 -0.58
C ALA A 665 60.43 -17.67 0.21
N VAL A 666 61.14 -18.29 1.17
CA VAL A 666 61.95 -19.52 1.05
C VAL A 666 62.25 -20.12 2.46
N THR A 667 62.42 -21.44 2.52
CA THR A 667 62.83 -22.31 3.66
C THR A 667 64.08 -21.82 4.44
N SER A 668 64.36 -22.18 5.70
CA SER A 668 64.20 -23.52 6.32
C SER A 668 64.27 -23.56 7.86
N SER A 669 63.87 -24.70 8.43
CA SER A 669 64.43 -25.36 9.63
C SER A 669 64.62 -24.56 10.94
N GLN A 670 63.67 -24.72 11.89
CA GLN A 670 63.95 -25.37 13.18
C GLN A 670 62.65 -25.68 13.93
N GLU A 671 62.37 -26.97 14.16
CA GLU A 671 61.33 -27.39 15.10
C GLU A 671 61.87 -27.34 16.52
N ASP A 672 61.21 -26.61 17.44
CA ASP A 672 61.06 -27.10 18.81
C ASP A 672 59.93 -26.41 19.61
N VAL A 673 59.19 -27.24 20.35
CA VAL A 673 58.16 -26.96 21.37
C VAL A 673 57.42 -25.61 21.29
N LYS A 674 56.23 -25.61 20.67
CA LYS A 674 55.11 -24.73 21.05
C LYS A 674 53.74 -25.24 20.53
N ALA A 675 53.08 -26.09 21.31
CA ALA A 675 51.65 -26.35 21.10
C ALA A 675 50.84 -25.08 21.38
N PRO A 676 49.91 -24.66 20.50
CA PRO A 676 49.02 -23.55 20.78
C PRO A 676 47.99 -23.99 21.83
N THR A 677 48.11 -23.49 23.06
CA THR A 677 47.07 -23.68 24.08
C THR A 677 45.81 -22.91 23.65
N VAL A 678 44.85 -23.61 23.06
CA VAL A 678 43.55 -23.04 22.68
C VAL A 678 42.86 -22.51 23.94
N ASN A 679 42.61 -21.21 23.98
CA ASN A 679 42.07 -20.50 25.15
C ASN A 679 40.55 -20.72 25.30
N THR A 680 40.19 -21.98 25.53
CA THR A 680 38.82 -22.45 25.75
C THR A 680 38.20 -21.86 27.01
N LEU A 681 36.87 -21.68 27.06
CA LEU A 681 36.14 -21.25 28.26
C LEU A 681 36.48 -22.13 29.47
N LYS A 682 36.53 -23.45 29.25
CA LYS A 682 36.90 -24.45 30.26
C LYS A 682 38.33 -24.25 30.80
N SER A 683 39.30 -23.95 29.95
CA SER A 683 40.69 -23.64 30.35
C SER A 683 40.85 -22.29 31.07
N LEU A 684 39.88 -21.38 30.92
CA LEU A 684 39.85 -20.06 31.59
C LEU A 684 39.07 -20.06 32.91
N GLY A 685 38.37 -21.17 33.22
CA GLY A 685 37.49 -21.31 34.37
C GLY A 685 36.22 -20.49 34.25
N LEU A 686 35.59 -20.50 33.07
CA LEU A 686 34.32 -19.85 32.75
C LEU A 686 33.24 -20.92 32.50
N PRO A 687 31.96 -20.65 32.82
CA PRO A 687 30.87 -21.56 32.49
C PRO A 687 30.71 -21.66 30.96
N GLN A 688 30.46 -22.87 30.48
CA GLN A 688 30.10 -23.14 29.08
C GLN A 688 28.57 -23.08 28.93
N PRO A 689 28.04 -22.68 27.76
CA PRO A 689 26.60 -22.74 27.49
C PRO A 689 26.09 -24.19 27.45
N ASN A 690 24.80 -24.39 27.74
CA ASN A 690 24.15 -25.72 27.79
C ASN A 690 23.86 -26.33 26.39
N PHE A 691 24.37 -25.72 25.32
CA PHE A 691 24.18 -26.14 23.93
C PHE A 691 25.47 -25.87 23.14
N HIS A 692 25.75 -26.72 22.15
CA HIS A 692 26.94 -26.62 21.29
C HIS A 692 26.64 -26.01 19.91
N SER A 693 25.37 -25.93 19.52
CA SER A 693 24.97 -25.38 18.23
C SER A 693 23.72 -24.52 18.32
N LEU A 694 23.75 -23.41 17.58
CA LEU A 694 22.64 -22.49 17.38
C LEU A 694 22.21 -22.56 15.90
N ILE A 695 20.91 -22.73 15.66
CA ILE A 695 20.33 -22.74 14.32
C ILE A 695 19.41 -21.53 14.19
N LEU A 696 19.69 -20.69 13.20
CA LEU A 696 18.89 -19.54 12.82
C LEU A 696 17.93 -19.95 11.69
N ASP A 697 16.65 -20.05 12.01
CA ASP A 697 15.59 -20.22 11.01
C ASP A 697 15.33 -18.87 10.34
N LEU A 698 15.76 -18.73 9.09
CA LEU A 698 15.62 -17.52 8.28
C LEU A 698 14.49 -17.65 7.22
N SER A 699 13.53 -18.56 7.42
CA SER A 699 12.34 -18.72 6.56
C SER A 699 11.42 -17.50 6.48
N THR A 700 11.62 -16.50 7.35
CA THR A 700 10.91 -15.21 7.36
C THR A 700 11.75 -14.05 6.83
N LEU A 701 13.00 -14.29 6.42
CA LEU A 701 13.89 -13.29 5.83
C LEU A 701 13.51 -13.09 4.34
N SER A 702 12.89 -11.94 4.01
CA SER A 702 12.37 -11.65 2.67
C SER A 702 13.35 -10.86 1.79
N PHE A 703 14.25 -10.11 2.43
CA PHE A 703 15.31 -9.32 1.81
C PHE A 703 16.46 -9.13 2.81
N VAL A 704 17.59 -8.63 2.33
CA VAL A 704 18.80 -8.37 3.12
C VAL A 704 19.23 -6.92 2.92
N ASP A 705 19.55 -6.22 4.01
CA ASP A 705 20.27 -4.94 3.97
C ASP A 705 21.69 -5.07 4.58
N THR A 706 22.49 -4.01 4.47
CA THR A 706 23.88 -4.00 4.95
C THR A 706 24.00 -4.14 6.47
N VAL A 707 22.96 -3.77 7.23
CA VAL A 707 22.92 -3.94 8.69
C VAL A 707 22.59 -5.39 9.02
N CYS A 708 21.65 -6.03 8.33
CA CYS A 708 21.34 -7.45 8.45
C CYS A 708 22.59 -8.32 8.25
N ILE A 709 23.38 -8.08 7.19
CA ILE A 709 24.64 -8.80 6.93
C ILE A 709 25.61 -8.65 8.11
N LYS A 710 25.83 -7.41 8.56
CA LYS A 710 26.74 -7.10 9.68
C LYS A 710 26.27 -7.76 10.98
N THR A 711 24.98 -7.71 11.27
CA THR A 711 24.36 -8.32 12.45
C THR A 711 24.47 -9.84 12.41
N LEU A 712 24.22 -10.49 11.26
CA LEU A 712 24.43 -11.93 11.11
C LEU A 712 25.91 -12.32 11.29
N LYS A 713 26.86 -11.57 10.72
CA LYS A 713 28.30 -11.82 10.95
C LYS A 713 28.69 -11.64 12.42
N ASN A 714 28.16 -10.62 13.11
CA ASN A 714 28.39 -10.43 14.54
C ASN A 714 27.84 -11.62 15.36
N ILE A 715 26.64 -12.12 15.06
CA ILE A 715 26.06 -13.30 15.73
C ILE A 715 26.97 -14.53 15.53
N PHE A 716 27.42 -14.80 14.30
CA PHE A 716 28.36 -15.90 14.02
C PHE A 716 29.67 -15.75 14.80
N HIS A 717 30.25 -14.55 14.85
CA HIS A 717 31.47 -14.26 15.60
C HIS A 717 31.28 -14.44 17.12
N ASP A 718 30.23 -13.86 17.69
CA ASP A 718 30.02 -13.79 19.14
C ASP A 718 29.63 -15.14 19.74
N PHE A 719 28.81 -15.93 19.06
CA PHE A 719 28.51 -17.31 19.48
C PHE A 719 29.73 -18.24 19.34
N ARG A 720 30.54 -18.08 18.28
CA ARG A 720 31.79 -18.83 18.11
C ARG A 720 32.85 -18.48 19.17
N GLU A 721 32.86 -17.23 19.64
CA GLU A 721 33.68 -16.81 20.79
C GLU A 721 33.26 -17.47 22.12
N ILE A 722 32.00 -17.93 22.27
CA ILE A 722 31.54 -18.74 23.41
C ILE A 722 31.46 -20.25 23.11
N GLU A 723 32.17 -20.71 22.08
CA GLU A 723 32.31 -22.14 21.69
C GLU A 723 31.04 -22.79 21.12
N VAL A 724 30.08 -21.98 20.65
CA VAL A 724 28.86 -22.43 19.96
C VAL A 724 29.02 -22.24 18.45
N GLU A 725 28.79 -23.30 17.68
CA GLU A 725 28.72 -23.18 16.21
C GLU A 725 27.35 -22.66 15.77
N VAL A 726 27.32 -21.80 14.76
CA VAL A 726 26.08 -21.20 14.23
C VAL A 726 25.80 -21.75 12.83
N TYR A 727 24.55 -22.13 12.59
CA TYR A 727 24.04 -22.58 11.30
C TYR A 727 22.80 -21.77 10.91
N ILE A 728 22.53 -21.68 9.60
CA ILE A 728 21.36 -21.05 9.02
C ILE A 728 20.50 -22.11 8.34
N ALA A 729 19.18 -22.03 8.50
CA ALA A 729 18.22 -22.91 7.85
C ALA A 729 17.16 -22.14 7.04
N ALA A 730 16.62 -22.81 6.02
CA ALA A 730 15.40 -22.42 5.29
C ALA A 730 15.44 -21.04 4.60
N CYS A 731 16.62 -20.62 4.10
CA CYS A 731 16.79 -19.33 3.42
C CYS A 731 16.35 -19.39 1.94
N TYR A 732 15.57 -18.42 1.46
CA TYR A 732 15.14 -18.36 0.06
C TYR A 732 16.29 -18.00 -0.89
N SER A 733 16.31 -18.59 -2.10
CA SER A 733 17.40 -18.39 -3.07
C SER A 733 17.75 -16.93 -3.40
N PRO A 734 16.79 -15.98 -3.58
CA PRO A 734 17.13 -14.57 -3.81
C PRO A 734 17.86 -13.91 -2.65
N VAL A 735 17.60 -14.39 -1.42
CA VAL A 735 18.23 -13.92 -0.18
C VAL A 735 19.64 -14.50 -0.07
N VAL A 736 19.85 -15.77 -0.45
CA VAL A 736 21.19 -16.36 -0.60
C VAL A 736 22.04 -15.56 -1.60
N THR A 737 21.49 -15.19 -2.76
CA THR A 737 22.19 -14.33 -3.75
C THR A 737 22.48 -12.91 -3.22
N GLN A 738 21.63 -12.36 -2.34
CA GLN A 738 21.91 -11.08 -1.67
C GLN A 738 23.01 -11.22 -0.61
N LEU A 739 23.05 -12.33 0.12
CA LEU A 739 24.12 -12.65 1.08
C LEU A 739 25.48 -12.82 0.35
N GLU A 740 25.51 -13.53 -0.78
CA GLU A 740 26.69 -13.63 -1.66
C GLU A 740 27.17 -12.26 -2.15
N ALA A 741 26.28 -11.47 -2.76
CA ALA A 741 26.60 -10.14 -3.29
C ALA A 741 26.99 -9.14 -2.18
N GLY A 742 26.56 -9.38 -0.95
CA GLY A 742 26.94 -8.65 0.26
C GLY A 742 28.20 -9.18 0.95
N HIS A 743 28.92 -10.14 0.35
CA HIS A 743 30.10 -10.80 0.94
C HIS A 743 29.83 -11.38 2.34
N PHE A 744 28.63 -11.92 2.59
CA PHE A 744 28.31 -12.61 3.84
C PHE A 744 29.15 -13.88 4.01
N PHE A 745 29.26 -14.69 2.95
CA PHE A 745 30.10 -15.88 2.94
C PHE A 745 31.57 -15.51 2.77
N ASP A 746 32.42 -16.08 3.61
CA ASP A 746 33.88 -15.93 3.63
C ASP A 746 34.54 -17.20 4.19
N ASP A 747 35.87 -17.21 4.37
CA ASP A 747 36.61 -18.36 4.90
C ASP A 747 36.21 -18.77 6.33
N SER A 748 35.57 -17.86 7.07
CA SER A 748 35.05 -18.12 8.41
C SER A 748 33.59 -18.60 8.40
N ILE A 749 32.78 -18.16 7.42
CA ILE A 749 31.37 -18.53 7.22
C ILE A 749 31.17 -19.09 5.80
N THR A 750 31.46 -20.38 5.62
CA THR A 750 31.26 -21.06 4.32
C THR A 750 29.79 -21.44 4.10
N LYS A 751 29.39 -21.69 2.84
CA LYS A 751 28.04 -22.20 2.47
C LYS A 751 27.63 -23.50 3.17
N GLN A 752 28.57 -24.25 3.74
CA GLN A 752 28.30 -25.48 4.49
C GLN A 752 27.57 -25.22 5.82
N HIS A 753 27.51 -23.96 6.27
CA HIS A 753 26.73 -23.54 7.43
C HIS A 753 25.26 -23.22 7.07
N LEU A 754 24.85 -23.38 5.82
CA LEU A 754 23.51 -23.08 5.31
C LEU A 754 22.83 -24.37 4.84
N PHE A 755 21.61 -24.60 5.32
CA PHE A 755 20.82 -25.80 5.04
C PHE A 755 19.43 -25.47 4.48
N ALA A 756 18.92 -26.35 3.61
CA ALA A 756 17.61 -26.20 2.98
C ALA A 756 16.44 -26.29 3.98
N SER A 757 16.59 -27.06 5.07
CA SER A 757 15.57 -27.17 6.12
C SER A 757 16.17 -27.07 7.54
N VAL A 758 15.33 -26.79 8.52
CA VAL A 758 15.69 -26.82 9.95
C VAL A 758 16.07 -28.24 10.38
N HIS A 759 15.41 -29.27 9.84
CA HIS A 759 15.70 -30.66 10.18
C HIS A 759 17.08 -31.10 9.70
N ASP A 760 17.49 -30.70 8.48
CA ASP A 760 18.86 -30.94 7.98
C ASP A 760 19.91 -30.29 8.91
N ALA A 761 19.69 -29.02 9.29
CA ALA A 761 20.61 -28.31 10.19
C ALA A 761 20.70 -28.95 11.59
N VAL A 762 19.58 -29.40 12.17
CA VAL A 762 19.55 -30.08 13.48
C VAL A 762 20.27 -31.42 13.40
N THR A 763 19.95 -32.24 12.40
CA THR A 763 20.56 -33.57 12.21
C THR A 763 22.06 -33.44 11.92
N PHE A 764 22.49 -32.44 11.14
CA PHE A 764 23.91 -32.14 10.92
C PHE A 764 24.62 -31.78 12.23
N ALA A 765 24.03 -30.88 13.04
CA ALA A 765 24.59 -30.43 14.30
C ALA A 765 24.72 -31.56 15.34
N LEU A 766 23.77 -32.51 15.36
CA LEU A 766 23.82 -33.70 16.21
C LEU A 766 24.94 -34.67 15.78
N HIS A 767 25.12 -34.90 14.47
CA HIS A 767 26.19 -35.76 13.97
C HIS A 767 27.60 -35.15 14.09
N HIS A 768 27.73 -33.82 13.97
CA HIS A 768 29.02 -33.11 14.01
C HIS A 768 29.36 -32.54 15.39
N GLN A 769 28.88 -33.17 16.47
CA GLN A 769 29.22 -32.80 17.83
C GLN A 769 30.74 -32.93 18.05
N LYS A 770 31.42 -31.79 18.23
CA LYS A 770 32.87 -31.77 18.55
C LYS A 770 33.11 -32.57 19.83
N PRO A 771 34.07 -33.51 19.85
CA PRO A 771 34.23 -34.44 20.96
C PRO A 771 34.71 -33.72 22.23
N GLY A 772 33.77 -33.43 23.13
CA GLY A 772 34.09 -33.18 24.52
C GLY A 772 34.80 -34.40 25.13
N PRO A 773 35.72 -34.22 26.09
CA PRO A 773 36.38 -35.35 26.74
C PRO A 773 35.33 -36.21 27.45
N LYS A 774 35.27 -37.50 27.10
CA LYS A 774 34.38 -38.48 27.73
C LYS A 774 34.52 -38.40 29.25
N SER A 775 33.41 -38.33 29.97
CA SER A 775 33.40 -38.61 31.39
C SER A 775 33.95 -40.03 31.62
N PRO A 776 34.86 -40.24 32.59
CA PRO A 776 35.22 -41.60 32.99
C PRO A 776 33.95 -42.29 33.53
N VAL A 777 33.73 -43.54 33.10
CA VAL A 777 32.64 -44.36 33.63
C VAL A 777 33.02 -44.80 35.04
N LEU A 778 32.14 -44.49 36.01
CA LEU A 778 32.08 -45.03 37.36
C LEU A 778 30.63 -44.93 37.84
#